data_AF-A0AAW0AW87-F1
#
_entry.id   AF-A0AAW0AW87-F1
#
_cell.length_a   1.000
_cell.length_b   1.000
_cell.length_c   1.000
_cell.angle_alpha   90.00
_cell.angle_beta   90.00
_cell.angle_gamma   90.00
#
_symmetry.space_group_name_H-M   'P 1'
#
loop_
_entity.id
_entity.type
_entity.pdbx_description
1 polymer ?
#
loop_
_entity_poly.entity_id
_entity_poly.type
_entity_poly.pdbx_seq_one_letter_code
_entity_poly.pdbx_strand_id
1 'polypeptide(L)'
;MGRQRLPSPVSPSLPSRLRSPDPVPQNTSRLRFDEDQDMELVSPKKRPRPKEGRRLKRSRKRQALKESPSRQGNISILPQNSVSDTVADSRVFCSPVEEPNIESPVIELAGPVDGEIIDTEGDNEADEAFERYIKMVKAGCSGFVRVGRNIHVVQGWSESRHQPVDHWYHLEAYSTEGVQITCLCPDGASRVRRCVHEQYFHEFLEEDFVKEENLWFRDGSVVMFWREMIGYNEESWLTRFSVMGLSGGLNARAVVTYEGTDDGQGKWQCSKDRNSCLHISHARKFLSDVLGKDLGKSTCQSDHDQNEQYIVEENVEYESAVSYLPILLPEWAMLASDRLHYAHPALNETPPQVFSLSIDRSSTTCKHRSKYQPGLPTVVRECKVYGLTQHYTCLIELQRCPHCPPRRHCYIGPETRDLGIFNYNNSVLFTHELIDHYSSESSTSETPFAAFVETTSRLYKARKCDFVGEDLFRSVWFAYVSIQDLDNDLKCPQCGDTPENIIFDGITLGFSRKHVTESLHPPTIIESDAPQRRRRYLKNPQWILWSEKGLRKILVAWLAAVKQGVRRLARLGDHEFVGDENGDVLSSTEYSDGRRNISTRLQKLVPPLACLFDKVFPDKWAGMAQVHPSVTLRYVTLFEQLAAEESALQMVNASALDKLTTFVTEPTPGKAWILRDIPALLKVFEAEIKHRGTFPAELLRVCVWMKARANEVLQDLKSGNLPPLPEIIHTSDKQDNWKKYFYSAEFCLGGTCSSLDVMTLILKFYINQEGSWGNAAVMRVQPDVTKNIIRLFYSDITLASYTALFSLRKTLAAKPNYIPYIKKLWVRFGFLVSQQPGVMDMNYPVQYDYDFLFRHYLSLSEMERVRELLHVLSGGLKTLTILCTREYNQLTNLLDHIVFPQLEELEAPSWVLFPSTARAMQGFNDSRWPSLQNLRVTYDMKVGSIEKLKARQDFRMFRNLKRLYLSYNLDSEHMVVHLIPHIKTVPSVDIVALEYLGGLAIPFPLLKLDTIELHPKFVFIFRAGTAEGAHWESVLDEISPTSWTYEQLIDKGVWIDTDNIRYESLWTEAEERVARRWETFRCEESH
;
A
#
# COMPACT_ATOMS: atom_id res chain seq x y z
N MET A 1 31.14 -51.98 53.34
CA MET A 1 31.84 -50.85 52.69
C MET A 1 31.82 -51.06 51.18
N GLY A 2 31.86 -50.01 50.37
CA GLY A 2 31.94 -50.11 48.90
C GLY A 2 31.08 -49.06 48.22
N ARG A 3 31.67 -48.27 47.29
CA ARG A 3 30.96 -47.28 46.49
C ARG A 3 30.29 -47.97 45.30
N GLN A 4 29.03 -47.65 45.01
CA GLN A 4 28.45 -47.91 43.68
C GLN A 4 28.65 -46.69 42.77
N ARG A 5 28.89 -46.95 41.48
CA ARG A 5 28.86 -45.97 40.39
C ARG A 5 28.02 -46.52 39.24
N LEU A 6 27.57 -45.60 38.40
CA LEU A 6 26.64 -45.79 37.27
C LEU A 6 27.01 -46.94 36.31
N PRO A 7 26.01 -47.66 35.75
CA PRO A 7 26.16 -48.45 34.54
C PRO A 7 25.82 -47.65 33.27
N SER A 8 26.55 -47.91 32.18
CA SER A 8 26.27 -47.49 30.79
C SER A 8 27.14 -48.34 29.85
N PRO A 9 26.80 -48.51 28.55
CA PRO A 9 25.47 -48.49 27.91
C PRO A 9 25.14 -49.87 27.29
N VAL A 10 23.99 -50.01 26.61
CA VAL A 10 23.68 -51.18 25.75
C VAL A 10 23.22 -50.71 24.38
N SER A 11 23.90 -51.20 23.32
CA SER A 11 23.58 -50.90 21.92
C SER A 11 22.64 -51.95 21.32
N PRO A 12 21.56 -51.57 20.61
CA PRO A 12 20.80 -52.49 19.75
C PRO A 12 21.53 -52.76 18.43
N SER A 13 21.48 -54.00 17.93
CA SER A 13 22.09 -54.43 16.68
C SER A 13 21.16 -54.34 15.47
N LEU A 14 21.72 -54.10 14.28
CA LEU A 14 21.08 -54.38 12.99
C LEU A 14 20.64 -55.85 12.86
N PRO A 15 19.52 -56.10 12.17
CA PRO A 15 19.35 -57.30 11.33
C PRO A 15 19.08 -56.93 9.86
N SER A 16 19.23 -57.91 8.95
CA SER A 16 19.30 -57.65 7.51
C SER A 16 18.43 -58.57 6.65
N ARG A 17 17.92 -58.02 5.54
CA ARG A 17 17.47 -58.68 4.28
C ARG A 17 16.20 -59.55 4.29
N LEU A 18 15.27 -59.13 3.43
CA LEU A 18 14.54 -59.91 2.40
C LEU A 18 13.82 -61.21 2.79
N ARG A 19 12.49 -61.17 2.71
CA ARG A 19 11.66 -62.26 2.18
C ARG A 19 10.66 -61.73 1.15
N SER A 20 10.10 -62.63 0.34
CA SER A 20 9.22 -62.38 -0.79
C SER A 20 7.78 -62.00 -0.40
N PRO A 21 7.02 -61.34 -1.29
CA PRO A 21 5.58 -61.13 -1.11
C PRO A 21 4.79 -62.40 -1.49
N ASP A 22 3.88 -62.81 -0.61
CA ASP A 22 2.86 -63.85 -0.86
C ASP A 22 1.52 -63.20 -1.30
N PRO A 23 0.58 -63.97 -1.90
CA PRO A 23 -0.35 -63.42 -2.90
C PRO A 23 -1.60 -62.71 -2.35
N VAL A 24 -2.06 -61.72 -3.11
CA VAL A 24 -3.34 -61.01 -2.91
C VAL A 24 -4.53 -61.93 -3.23
N PRO A 25 -5.57 -62.03 -2.37
CA PRO A 25 -6.76 -62.81 -2.67
C PRO A 25 -7.55 -62.27 -3.88
N GLN A 26 -7.83 -63.14 -4.85
CA GLN A 26 -8.74 -62.82 -5.95
C GLN A 26 -10.20 -62.95 -5.49
N ASN A 27 -10.97 -61.85 -5.49
CA ASN A 27 -12.43 -61.95 -5.51
C ASN A 27 -13.10 -60.72 -6.16
N THR A 28 -12.96 -60.60 -7.48
CA THR A 28 -13.60 -59.52 -8.26
C THR A 28 -14.99 -59.93 -8.74
N SER A 29 -16.02 -59.59 -7.98
CA SER A 29 -17.41 -59.63 -8.43
C SER A 29 -17.58 -58.69 -9.64
N ARG A 30 -17.75 -59.25 -10.83
CA ARG A 30 -17.96 -58.49 -12.07
C ARG A 30 -19.31 -57.78 -12.06
N LEU A 31 -19.33 -56.48 -11.76
CA LEU A 31 -20.35 -55.60 -12.30
C LEU A 31 -20.05 -55.39 -13.79
N ARG A 32 -21.00 -55.79 -14.65
CA ARG A 32 -21.02 -55.33 -16.04
C ARG A 32 -21.54 -53.90 -16.03
N PHE A 33 -20.89 -53.02 -16.78
CA PHE A 33 -21.59 -51.91 -17.40
C PHE A 33 -22.01 -52.43 -18.78
N ASP A 34 -23.31 -52.53 -19.00
CA ASP A 34 -23.83 -52.78 -20.34
C ASP A 34 -23.72 -51.49 -21.18
N GLU A 35 -23.68 -51.65 -22.50
CA GLU A 35 -23.47 -50.57 -23.47
C GLU A 35 -24.78 -49.81 -23.76
N ASP A 36 -24.65 -48.68 -24.47
CA ASP A 36 -25.73 -47.91 -25.11
C ASP A 36 -26.89 -47.35 -24.24
N GLN A 37 -26.66 -46.13 -23.71
CA GLN A 37 -27.69 -45.10 -23.74
C GLN A 37 -27.09 -43.68 -23.71
N ASP A 38 -27.29 -42.93 -24.80
CA ASP A 38 -26.85 -41.54 -24.93
C ASP A 38 -27.67 -40.59 -24.04
N MET A 39 -27.14 -40.27 -22.85
CA MET A 39 -27.59 -39.09 -22.12
C MET A 39 -26.93 -37.84 -22.70
N GLU A 40 -27.65 -37.09 -23.53
CA GLU A 40 -27.28 -35.71 -23.84
C GLU A 40 -27.15 -34.89 -22.55
N LEU A 41 -25.94 -34.40 -22.25
CA LEU A 41 -25.70 -33.44 -21.18
C LEU A 41 -26.22 -32.05 -21.58
N VAL A 42 -27.55 -31.89 -21.56
CA VAL A 42 -28.25 -30.63 -21.85
C VAL A 42 -27.87 -29.58 -20.79
N SER A 43 -26.84 -28.80 -21.10
CA SER A 43 -26.43 -27.64 -20.30
C SER A 43 -27.62 -26.67 -20.14
N PRO A 44 -27.92 -26.17 -18.93
CA PRO A 44 -29.06 -25.29 -18.70
C PRO A 44 -29.00 -24.02 -19.57
N LYS A 45 -29.86 -23.96 -20.59
CA LYS A 45 -30.02 -22.75 -21.43
C LYS A 45 -30.46 -21.59 -20.54
N LYS A 46 -29.65 -20.53 -20.44
CA LYS A 46 -30.01 -19.29 -19.71
C LYS A 46 -31.35 -18.78 -20.24
N ARG A 47 -32.40 -18.81 -19.40
CA ARG A 47 -33.71 -18.23 -19.75
C ARG A 47 -33.52 -16.75 -20.11
N PRO A 48 -34.00 -16.28 -21.28
CA PRO A 48 -34.02 -14.86 -21.58
C PRO A 48 -34.87 -14.12 -20.55
N ARG A 49 -34.38 -12.97 -20.03
CA ARG A 49 -35.22 -12.06 -19.24
C ARG A 49 -36.38 -11.56 -20.12
N PRO A 50 -37.62 -11.45 -19.62
CA PRO A 50 -38.70 -10.81 -20.34
C PRO A 50 -38.31 -9.39 -20.78
N LYS A 51 -38.54 -9.07 -22.06
CA LYS A 51 -38.32 -7.73 -22.60
C LYS A 51 -39.62 -6.93 -22.56
N GLU A 52 -39.93 -6.34 -21.41
CA GLU A 52 -41.08 -5.45 -21.29
C GLU A 52 -40.90 -4.16 -22.13
N GLY A 53 -42.00 -3.69 -22.72
CA GLY A 53 -42.25 -2.26 -22.88
C GLY A 53 -41.31 -1.43 -23.77
N ARG A 54 -40.96 -1.88 -24.99
CA ARG A 54 -40.32 -1.00 -26.01
C ARG A 54 -41.30 0.09 -26.48
N ARG A 55 -41.50 1.16 -25.70
CA ARG A 55 -42.43 2.26 -25.98
C ARG A 55 -41.91 3.12 -27.15
N LEU A 56 -42.54 2.98 -28.32
CA LEU A 56 -42.16 3.64 -29.58
C LEU A 56 -42.19 5.18 -29.48
N LYS A 57 -41.02 5.83 -29.35
CA LYS A 57 -40.89 7.27 -29.60
C LYS A 57 -40.79 7.53 -31.11
N ARG A 58 -41.88 8.00 -31.72
CA ARG A 58 -41.91 8.48 -33.11
C ARG A 58 -40.94 9.66 -33.29
N SER A 59 -40.10 9.59 -34.32
CA SER A 59 -39.35 10.76 -34.81
C SER A 59 -40.30 11.81 -35.37
N ARG A 60 -40.13 13.08 -34.96
CA ARG A 60 -40.69 14.24 -35.66
C ARG A 60 -39.64 15.34 -35.79
N LYS A 61 -38.91 15.26 -36.90
CA LYS A 61 -38.06 16.34 -37.42
C LYS A 61 -38.94 17.56 -37.73
N ARG A 62 -38.65 18.73 -37.16
CA ARG A 62 -39.11 20.03 -37.69
C ARG A 62 -38.10 21.13 -37.37
N GLN A 63 -38.14 22.19 -38.15
CA GLN A 63 -37.05 23.13 -38.37
C GLN A 63 -37.59 24.57 -38.31
N ALA A 64 -36.78 25.47 -37.76
CA ALA A 64 -36.87 26.93 -37.65
C ALA A 64 -38.14 27.68 -38.15
N LEU A 65 -38.67 28.54 -37.28
CA LEU A 65 -38.84 30.00 -37.46
C LEU A 65 -38.91 30.61 -36.04
N LYS A 66 -38.08 31.59 -35.67
CA LYS A 66 -38.39 33.05 -35.69
C LYS A 66 -39.84 33.39 -35.29
N GLU A 67 -40.05 33.87 -34.06
CA GLU A 67 -40.25 35.30 -33.75
C GLU A 67 -40.46 35.56 -32.24
N SER A 68 -40.20 36.81 -31.85
CA SER A 68 -40.47 37.41 -30.52
C SER A 68 -41.50 38.56 -30.74
N PRO A 69 -42.09 39.23 -29.73
CA PRO A 69 -41.78 39.21 -28.28
C PRO A 69 -43.02 39.20 -27.34
N SER A 70 -42.77 39.38 -26.04
CA SER A 70 -43.64 39.99 -24.98
C SER A 70 -45.08 39.45 -24.78
N ARG A 71 -45.53 39.20 -23.55
CA ARG A 71 -45.68 40.23 -22.49
C ARG A 71 -45.80 39.65 -21.08
N GLN A 72 -45.84 40.54 -20.10
CA GLN A 72 -46.07 40.25 -18.67
C GLN A 72 -47.41 39.55 -18.41
N GLY A 73 -47.49 38.76 -17.34
CA GLY A 73 -48.75 38.15 -16.89
C GLY A 73 -48.60 37.33 -15.61
N ASN A 74 -48.57 37.98 -14.45
CA ASN A 74 -48.82 37.29 -13.18
C ASN A 74 -50.27 36.80 -13.14
N ILE A 75 -50.51 35.62 -12.55
CA ILE A 75 -51.37 35.44 -11.36
C ILE A 75 -51.43 33.95 -11.00
N SER A 76 -51.32 33.64 -9.70
CA SER A 76 -51.53 32.31 -9.13
C SER A 76 -53.00 31.88 -9.21
N ILE A 77 -53.30 30.58 -9.08
CA ILE A 77 -54.32 30.03 -8.14
C ILE A 77 -54.54 28.53 -8.41
N LEU A 78 -54.49 27.74 -7.34
CA LEU A 78 -54.94 26.35 -7.19
C LEU A 78 -56.48 26.28 -7.39
N PRO A 79 -57.08 25.19 -7.92
CA PRO A 79 -57.28 24.04 -7.01
C PRO A 79 -57.37 22.63 -7.64
N GLN A 80 -57.02 21.66 -6.79
CA GLN A 80 -57.77 20.47 -6.35
C GLN A 80 -58.68 19.64 -7.30
N ASN A 81 -58.95 18.44 -6.79
CA ASN A 81 -60.01 17.49 -7.15
C ASN A 81 -59.73 16.57 -8.35
N SER A 82 -59.97 15.25 -8.33
CA SER A 82 -60.13 14.18 -7.31
C SER A 82 -61.12 13.16 -7.90
N VAL A 83 -61.04 11.88 -7.50
CA VAL A 83 -62.12 10.87 -7.64
C VAL A 83 -62.47 10.48 -9.11
N SER A 84 -62.70 9.22 -9.47
CA SER A 84 -62.35 7.90 -8.91
C SER A 84 -62.65 6.82 -9.99
N ASP A 85 -62.36 5.54 -9.70
CA ASP A 85 -63.21 4.37 -10.09
C ASP A 85 -63.43 4.00 -11.59
N THR A 86 -63.79 2.77 -11.99
CA THR A 86 -63.96 1.46 -11.30
C THR A 86 -63.89 0.26 -12.30
N VAL A 87 -63.46 -0.91 -11.79
CA VAL A 87 -64.03 -2.28 -12.01
C VAL A 87 -63.91 -3.03 -13.36
N ALA A 88 -63.94 -4.36 -13.21
CA ALA A 88 -64.17 -5.49 -14.16
C ALA A 88 -62.94 -6.07 -14.90
N ASP A 89 -62.56 -7.37 -14.86
CA ASP A 89 -62.83 -8.62 -14.08
C ASP A 89 -62.98 -9.85 -15.02
N SER A 90 -62.83 -11.08 -14.48
CA SER A 90 -63.17 -12.40 -15.05
C SER A 90 -62.15 -13.00 -16.06
N ARG A 91 -61.89 -14.32 -16.18
CA ARG A 91 -62.30 -15.60 -15.50
C ARG A 91 -61.32 -16.73 -15.97
N VAL A 92 -61.14 -17.95 -15.41
CA VAL A 92 -61.75 -18.73 -14.29
C VAL A 92 -60.76 -19.83 -13.78
N PHE A 93 -61.23 -20.68 -12.85
CA PHE A 93 -60.64 -21.82 -12.10
C PHE A 93 -60.07 -23.06 -12.85
N CYS A 94 -59.22 -23.85 -12.15
CA CYS A 94 -59.56 -25.24 -11.71
C CYS A 94 -58.66 -25.80 -10.56
N SER A 95 -59.22 -26.74 -9.78
CA SER A 95 -58.95 -27.21 -8.40
C SER A 95 -57.62 -27.96 -8.06
N PRO A 96 -57.34 -28.27 -6.76
CA PRO A 96 -56.04 -28.79 -6.25
C PRO A 96 -56.04 -30.28 -5.82
N VAL A 97 -54.95 -30.71 -5.16
CA VAL A 97 -54.76 -32.01 -4.46
C VAL A 97 -54.15 -31.75 -3.06
N GLU A 98 -54.44 -32.61 -2.07
CA GLU A 98 -54.10 -32.46 -0.65
C GLU A 98 -52.92 -33.36 -0.19
N GLU A 99 -52.23 -32.99 0.90
CA GLU A 99 -51.56 -33.81 1.95
C GLU A 99 -50.51 -32.97 2.73
N PRO A 100 -50.11 -33.31 3.97
CA PRO A 100 -50.96 -33.61 5.13
C PRO A 100 -50.55 -32.82 6.40
N ASN A 101 -51.36 -32.85 7.47
CA ASN A 101 -51.06 -32.20 8.76
C ASN A 101 -49.95 -32.92 9.56
N ILE A 102 -49.15 -32.16 10.29
CA ILE A 102 -48.33 -32.62 11.42
C ILE A 102 -48.61 -31.69 12.61
N GLU A 103 -49.08 -32.25 13.72
CA GLU A 103 -49.36 -31.50 14.95
C GLU A 103 -48.06 -31.23 15.74
N SER A 104 -48.03 -30.13 16.49
CA SER A 104 -46.95 -29.80 17.43
C SER A 104 -47.54 -29.42 18.80
N PRO A 105 -46.92 -29.82 19.91
CA PRO A 105 -47.52 -29.69 21.24
C PRO A 105 -47.52 -28.23 21.74
N VAL A 106 -48.68 -27.79 22.24
CA VAL A 106 -48.81 -26.51 22.96
C VAL A 106 -48.30 -26.69 24.39
N ILE A 107 -47.47 -25.74 24.85
CA ILE A 107 -47.09 -25.61 26.26
C ILE A 107 -47.85 -24.41 26.84
N GLU A 108 -48.69 -24.65 27.84
CA GLU A 108 -49.41 -23.58 28.54
C GLU A 108 -48.50 -22.83 29.53
N LEU A 109 -48.56 -21.50 29.50
CA LEU A 109 -48.06 -20.63 30.56
C LEU A 109 -49.09 -19.53 30.84
N ALA A 110 -49.48 -19.38 32.11
CA ALA A 110 -50.34 -18.30 32.59
C ALA A 110 -49.53 -17.00 32.78
N GLY A 111 -50.13 -15.82 32.81
CA GLY A 111 -51.56 -15.47 32.72
C GLY A 111 -51.75 -13.99 32.37
N PRO A 112 -52.98 -13.44 32.46
CA PRO A 112 -53.29 -12.12 31.92
C PRO A 112 -52.67 -10.97 32.74
N VAL A 113 -52.16 -9.97 32.02
CA VAL A 113 -51.89 -8.62 32.52
C VAL A 113 -52.70 -7.68 31.64
N ASP A 114 -53.82 -7.17 32.14
CA ASP A 114 -54.71 -6.31 31.37
C ASP A 114 -54.06 -4.94 31.09
N GLY A 115 -53.80 -4.69 29.81
CA GLY A 115 -53.28 -3.43 29.30
C GLY A 115 -53.36 -3.41 27.79
N GLU A 116 -54.46 -2.90 27.24
CA GLU A 116 -54.65 -2.72 25.80
C GLU A 116 -53.68 -1.67 25.23
N ILE A 117 -52.45 -2.11 24.93
CA ILE A 117 -51.58 -1.43 23.96
C ILE A 117 -52.17 -1.76 22.59
N ILE A 118 -52.58 -0.72 21.86
CA ILE A 118 -52.99 -0.86 20.46
C ILE A 118 -51.69 -0.96 19.64
N ASP A 119 -51.16 -2.18 19.52
CA ASP A 119 -49.99 -2.46 18.70
C ASP A 119 -50.30 -2.17 17.23
N THR A 120 -49.68 -1.13 16.69
CA THR A 120 -49.69 -0.83 15.26
C THR A 120 -48.77 -1.80 14.54
N GLU A 121 -49.32 -2.93 14.08
CA GLU A 121 -48.60 -4.06 13.47
C GLU A 121 -47.56 -3.65 12.39
N GLY A 122 -47.80 -2.54 11.69
CA GLY A 122 -46.91 -2.01 10.65
C GLY A 122 -45.61 -1.33 11.11
N ASP A 123 -45.42 -1.06 12.41
CA ASP A 123 -44.16 -0.47 12.92
C ASP A 123 -43.09 -1.54 13.20
N ASN A 124 -43.48 -2.77 13.53
CA ASN A 124 -42.57 -3.88 13.85
C ASN A 124 -41.68 -4.31 12.66
N GLU A 125 -42.19 -4.30 11.43
CA GLU A 125 -41.42 -4.70 10.23
C GLU A 125 -40.26 -3.72 9.95
N ALA A 126 -40.46 -2.42 10.20
CA ALA A 126 -39.44 -1.40 10.04
C ALA A 126 -38.32 -1.56 11.10
N ASP A 127 -38.70 -1.81 12.36
CA ASP A 127 -37.74 -2.05 13.44
C ASP A 127 -36.97 -3.38 13.24
N GLU A 128 -37.58 -4.45 12.71
CA GLU A 128 -36.81 -5.66 12.34
C GLU A 128 -35.84 -5.38 11.17
N ALA A 129 -36.29 -4.68 10.13
CA ALA A 129 -35.43 -4.31 9.00
C ALA A 129 -34.22 -3.48 9.45
N PHE A 130 -34.39 -2.62 10.46
CA PHE A 130 -33.32 -1.85 11.07
C PHE A 130 -32.45 -2.66 12.04
N GLU A 131 -33.01 -3.52 12.92
CA GLU A 131 -32.25 -4.49 13.75
C GLU A 131 -31.33 -5.34 12.86
N ARG A 132 -31.81 -5.72 11.67
CA ARG A 132 -31.06 -6.51 10.69
C ARG A 132 -30.02 -5.70 9.92
N TYR A 133 -30.29 -4.44 9.59
CA TYR A 133 -29.27 -3.53 9.05
C TYR A 133 -28.11 -3.32 10.03
N ILE A 134 -28.41 -3.05 11.31
CA ILE A 134 -27.40 -2.91 12.39
C ILE A 134 -26.48 -4.13 12.45
N LYS A 135 -27.06 -5.34 12.42
CA LYS A 135 -26.29 -6.60 12.46
C LYS A 135 -25.36 -6.75 11.25
N MET A 136 -25.79 -6.35 10.06
CA MET A 136 -24.98 -6.45 8.84
C MET A 136 -23.83 -5.42 8.81
N VAL A 137 -24.04 -4.20 9.31
CA VAL A 137 -22.96 -3.20 9.42
C VAL A 137 -21.91 -3.61 10.48
N LYS A 138 -22.35 -4.20 11.60
CA LYS A 138 -21.49 -4.70 12.67
C LYS A 138 -20.79 -6.05 12.39
N ALA A 139 -20.99 -6.62 11.20
CA ALA A 139 -20.44 -7.90 10.79
C ALA A 139 -19.66 -7.79 9.46
N GLY A 140 -19.22 -6.59 9.08
CA GLY A 140 -18.58 -6.24 7.82
C GLY A 140 -19.46 -6.34 6.56
N CYS A 141 -20.53 -7.13 6.60
CA CYS A 141 -21.39 -7.49 5.47
C CYS A 141 -22.21 -6.34 4.87
N SER A 142 -22.19 -5.12 5.43
CA SER A 142 -22.81 -3.93 4.85
C SER A 142 -21.93 -2.71 5.14
N GLY A 143 -21.24 -2.19 4.13
CA GLY A 143 -20.22 -1.16 4.34
C GLY A 143 -20.75 0.18 4.86
N PHE A 144 -20.09 0.72 5.89
CA PHE A 144 -20.33 2.06 6.42
C PHE A 144 -18.97 2.72 6.73
N VAL A 145 -18.37 3.38 5.73
CA VAL A 145 -16.96 3.80 5.77
C VAL A 145 -16.85 5.33 5.86
N ARG A 146 -16.04 5.85 6.79
CA ARG A 146 -15.72 7.29 6.88
C ARG A 146 -14.68 7.66 5.82
N VAL A 147 -14.93 8.71 5.03
CA VAL A 147 -14.09 9.15 3.89
C VAL A 147 -13.72 10.63 3.93
N GLY A 148 -13.90 11.26 5.08
CA GLY A 148 -13.74 12.69 5.33
C GLY A 148 -14.16 13.02 6.76
N ARG A 149 -14.04 14.29 7.18
CA ARG A 149 -14.35 14.68 8.57
C ARG A 149 -15.81 14.40 8.90
N ASN A 150 -16.71 14.84 8.01
CA ASN A 150 -18.16 14.78 8.16
C ASN A 150 -18.83 13.83 7.16
N ILE A 151 -18.04 13.20 6.28
CA ILE A 151 -18.51 12.49 5.08
C ILE A 151 -18.24 11.00 5.18
N HIS A 152 -19.27 10.21 4.94
CA HIS A 152 -19.27 8.75 4.96
C HIS A 152 -19.72 8.22 3.59
N VAL A 153 -19.28 7.02 3.24
CA VAL A 153 -19.81 6.25 2.11
C VAL A 153 -20.46 4.99 2.65
N VAL A 154 -21.74 4.85 2.35
CA VAL A 154 -22.63 3.84 2.92
C VAL A 154 -23.18 2.95 1.81
N GLN A 155 -23.18 1.65 2.07
CA GLN A 155 -23.74 0.68 1.14
C GLN A 155 -25.27 0.74 1.18
N GLY A 156 -25.91 0.67 0.02
CA GLY A 156 -27.37 0.68 -0.08
C GLY A 156 -28.00 -0.52 0.62
N TRP A 157 -29.20 -0.32 1.15
CA TRP A 157 -30.02 -1.36 1.76
C TRP A 157 -31.28 -1.59 0.92
N SER A 158 -31.75 -2.83 0.87
CA SER A 158 -33.04 -3.19 0.25
C SER A 158 -33.98 -3.65 1.36
N GLU A 159 -34.86 -2.76 1.85
CA GLU A 159 -35.80 -3.06 2.93
C GLU A 159 -36.59 -4.35 2.66
N SER A 160 -37.23 -4.46 1.49
CA SER A 160 -37.99 -5.63 1.01
C SER A 160 -37.20 -6.94 0.79
N ARG A 161 -35.92 -6.97 1.19
CA ARG A 161 -35.05 -8.17 1.22
C ARG A 161 -34.24 -8.28 2.51
N HIS A 162 -34.21 -7.22 3.32
CA HIS A 162 -33.33 -7.02 4.47
C HIS A 162 -31.89 -7.48 4.17
N GLN A 163 -31.34 -6.93 3.07
CA GLN A 163 -30.03 -7.26 2.50
C GLN A 163 -29.36 -5.99 1.92
N PRO A 164 -28.02 -5.93 1.91
CA PRO A 164 -27.27 -4.87 1.23
C PRO A 164 -27.41 -4.99 -0.30
N VAL A 165 -27.10 -3.92 -1.03
CA VAL A 165 -27.05 -3.90 -2.50
C VAL A 165 -25.71 -3.37 -3.01
N ASP A 166 -25.41 -3.62 -4.29
CA ASP A 166 -24.12 -3.23 -4.92
C ASP A 166 -23.92 -1.71 -5.08
N HIS A 167 -24.95 -0.91 -4.79
CA HIS A 167 -24.95 0.54 -4.91
C HIS A 167 -24.45 1.18 -3.61
N TRP A 168 -23.71 2.28 -3.74
CA TRP A 168 -23.14 3.01 -2.61
C TRP A 168 -23.46 4.50 -2.73
N TYR A 169 -23.67 5.13 -1.58
CA TYR A 169 -24.16 6.51 -1.45
C TYR A 169 -23.29 7.28 -0.47
N HIS A 170 -23.29 8.60 -0.57
CA HIS A 170 -22.66 9.45 0.44
C HIS A 170 -23.66 9.82 1.53
N LEU A 171 -23.20 9.83 2.78
CA LEU A 171 -23.91 10.38 3.95
C LEU A 171 -23.04 11.47 4.57
N GLU A 172 -23.64 12.63 4.85
CA GLU A 172 -22.98 13.77 5.48
C GLU A 172 -23.65 14.08 6.81
N ALA A 173 -22.85 14.36 7.85
CA ALA A 173 -23.34 14.69 9.18
C ALA A 173 -22.57 15.88 9.77
N TYR A 174 -23.29 16.94 10.14
CA TYR A 174 -22.76 18.13 10.81
C TYR A 174 -23.31 18.22 12.23
N SER A 175 -22.48 18.64 13.20
CA SER A 175 -22.91 19.03 14.53
C SER A 175 -22.58 20.51 14.76
N THR A 176 -23.62 21.34 14.85
CA THR A 176 -23.49 22.79 15.13
C THR A 176 -24.48 23.23 16.21
N GLU A 177 -25.76 22.92 16.02
CA GLU A 177 -26.85 23.13 17.00
C GLU A 177 -27.73 21.86 17.12
N GLY A 178 -27.07 20.69 17.03
CA GLY A 178 -27.68 19.38 16.86
C GLY A 178 -27.14 18.68 15.60
N VAL A 179 -27.29 17.35 15.52
CA VAL A 179 -26.78 16.56 14.40
C VAL A 179 -27.71 16.67 13.19
N GLN A 180 -27.31 17.46 12.19
CA GLN A 180 -27.96 17.50 10.88
C GLN A 180 -27.32 16.48 9.96
N ILE A 181 -28.11 15.52 9.47
CA ILE A 181 -27.67 14.46 8.55
C ILE A 181 -28.29 14.69 7.17
N THR A 182 -27.62 14.24 6.11
CA THR A 182 -28.18 14.10 4.76
C THR A 182 -27.56 12.90 4.06
N CYS A 183 -28.37 11.87 3.77
CA CYS A 183 -27.97 10.72 2.96
C CYS A 183 -28.44 10.86 1.50
N LEU A 184 -27.56 10.49 0.55
CA LEU A 184 -27.87 10.48 -0.89
C LEU A 184 -28.51 9.17 -1.38
N CYS A 185 -28.91 8.25 -0.49
CA CYS A 185 -29.70 7.08 -0.87
C CYS A 185 -31.13 7.49 -1.30
N PRO A 186 -31.87 6.64 -2.04
CA PRO A 186 -33.20 6.99 -2.56
C PRO A 186 -34.18 7.43 -1.47
N ASP A 187 -34.09 6.80 -0.29
CA ASP A 187 -35.06 6.97 0.79
C ASP A 187 -34.74 8.23 1.60
N GLY A 188 -33.46 8.53 1.87
CA GLY A 188 -33.02 9.80 2.45
C GLY A 188 -33.30 10.99 1.54
N ALA A 189 -33.17 10.81 0.22
CA ALA A 189 -33.56 11.81 -0.77
C ALA A 189 -35.08 12.09 -0.79
N SER A 190 -35.93 11.17 -0.31
CA SER A 190 -37.38 11.38 -0.20
C SER A 190 -37.77 12.38 0.89
N ARG A 191 -36.98 12.46 1.98
CA ARG A 191 -37.26 13.20 3.21
C ARG A 191 -38.60 12.89 3.91
N VAL A 192 -39.28 11.80 3.53
CA VAL A 192 -40.58 11.40 4.16
C VAL A 192 -40.35 10.71 5.50
N ARG A 193 -39.29 9.90 5.59
CA ARG A 193 -38.76 9.27 6.81
C ARG A 193 -37.22 9.37 6.75
N ARG A 194 -36.54 9.21 7.89
CA ARG A 194 -35.10 8.94 7.90
C ARG A 194 -34.85 7.58 7.26
N CYS A 195 -33.82 7.48 6.42
CA CYS A 195 -33.38 6.16 5.94
C CYS A 195 -32.60 5.40 7.02
N VAL A 196 -32.41 4.09 6.83
CA VAL A 196 -31.64 3.24 7.76
C VAL A 196 -30.21 3.76 8.01
N HIS A 197 -29.60 4.45 7.04
CA HIS A 197 -28.27 5.08 7.20
C HIS A 197 -28.29 6.27 8.17
N GLU A 198 -29.31 7.13 8.06
CA GLU A 198 -29.50 8.30 8.94
C GLU A 198 -29.93 7.89 10.34
N GLN A 199 -30.78 6.86 10.45
CA GLN A 199 -31.15 6.28 11.74
C GLN A 199 -29.94 5.63 12.43
N TYR A 200 -29.13 4.86 11.70
CA TYR A 200 -27.90 4.26 12.24
C TYR A 200 -26.90 5.32 12.70
N PHE A 201 -26.67 6.37 11.90
CA PHE A 201 -25.77 7.45 12.32
C PHE A 201 -26.29 8.15 13.60
N HIS A 202 -27.58 8.50 13.66
CA HIS A 202 -28.19 9.11 14.86
C HIS A 202 -28.10 8.23 16.12
N GLU A 203 -28.21 6.91 16.01
CA GLU A 203 -28.29 6.04 17.19
C GLU A 203 -26.95 5.47 17.66
N PHE A 204 -25.96 5.37 16.76
CA PHE A 204 -24.70 4.68 17.04
C PHE A 204 -23.51 5.63 17.09
N LEU A 205 -23.49 6.69 16.29
CA LEU A 205 -22.23 7.30 15.84
C LEU A 205 -21.87 8.63 16.50
N GLU A 206 -22.80 9.29 17.18
CA GLU A 206 -22.56 10.56 17.88
C GLU A 206 -21.53 10.41 19.03
N GLU A 207 -21.57 9.32 19.81
CA GLU A 207 -20.63 9.12 20.91
C GLU A 207 -19.25 8.58 20.49
N ASP A 208 -19.16 7.81 19.40
CA ASP A 208 -17.92 7.13 19.02
C ASP A 208 -17.07 7.98 18.05
N PHE A 209 -17.68 8.66 17.06
CA PHE A 209 -16.92 9.48 16.11
C PHE A 209 -16.53 10.88 16.62
N VAL A 210 -17.22 11.44 17.63
CA VAL A 210 -16.80 12.73 18.25
C VAL A 210 -15.48 12.59 19.02
N LYS A 211 -15.14 11.38 19.50
CA LYS A 211 -13.82 11.10 20.11
C LYS A 211 -12.69 11.10 19.07
N GLU A 212 -13.02 10.95 17.78
CA GLU A 212 -12.08 10.91 16.66
C GLU A 212 -11.84 12.27 15.98
N GLU A 213 -12.25 13.41 16.56
CA GLU A 213 -11.93 14.74 16.00
C GLU A 213 -10.41 15.02 15.89
N ASN A 214 -9.56 14.18 16.51
CA ASN A 214 -8.11 14.25 16.40
C ASN A 214 -7.52 13.42 15.24
N LEU A 215 -8.30 12.60 14.53
CA LEU A 215 -7.82 11.85 13.38
C LEU A 215 -7.69 12.76 12.15
N TRP A 216 -6.58 12.63 11.41
CA TRP A 216 -6.14 13.59 10.38
C TRP A 216 -6.91 13.53 9.05
N PHE A 217 -8.20 13.16 9.08
CA PHE A 217 -9.05 13.07 7.90
C PHE A 217 -9.18 14.43 7.20
N ARG A 218 -8.43 14.60 6.10
CA ARG A 218 -8.70 15.62 5.09
C ARG A 218 -9.95 15.22 4.31
N ASP A 219 -10.75 16.18 3.87
CA ASP A 219 -11.92 15.91 3.00
C ASP A 219 -11.47 15.70 1.54
N GLY A 220 -10.64 14.68 1.33
CA GLY A 220 -9.85 14.47 0.10
C GLY A 220 -10.66 14.50 -1.20
N SER A 221 -10.05 15.06 -2.24
CA SER A 221 -10.65 15.20 -3.57
C SER A 221 -10.84 13.83 -4.26
N VAL A 222 -9.98 12.86 -3.95
CA VAL A 222 -10.14 11.43 -4.29
C VAL A 222 -9.77 10.58 -3.08
N VAL A 223 -10.68 9.71 -2.64
CA VAL A 223 -10.47 8.79 -1.51
C VAL A 223 -10.85 7.37 -1.93
N MET A 224 -9.89 6.44 -1.96
CA MET A 224 -10.15 5.02 -2.21
C MET A 224 -10.58 4.38 -0.89
N PHE A 225 -11.78 3.80 -0.85
CA PHE A 225 -12.40 3.31 0.40
C PHE A 225 -12.77 1.82 0.37
N TRP A 226 -12.59 1.15 -0.77
CA TRP A 226 -12.77 -0.30 -0.92
C TRP A 226 -11.87 -0.79 -2.06
N ARG A 227 -11.19 -1.92 -1.87
CA ARG A 227 -10.48 -2.62 -2.95
C ARG A 227 -10.42 -4.12 -2.69
N GLU A 228 -10.92 -4.89 -3.64
CA GLU A 228 -11.17 -6.33 -3.53
C GLU A 228 -10.73 -7.01 -4.83
N MET A 229 -10.21 -8.24 -4.78
CA MET A 229 -9.89 -9.03 -5.98
C MET A 229 -11.11 -9.84 -6.40
N ILE A 230 -11.48 -9.79 -7.69
CA ILE A 230 -12.72 -10.40 -8.20
C ILE A 230 -12.45 -11.42 -9.32
N GLY A 231 -12.68 -12.69 -9.02
CA GLY A 231 -12.61 -13.79 -9.98
C GLY A 231 -11.32 -14.62 -9.90
N TYR A 232 -11.41 -15.85 -10.41
CA TYR A 232 -10.47 -16.93 -10.10
C TYR A 232 -9.30 -17.13 -11.09
N ASN A 233 -9.28 -16.43 -12.23
CA ASN A 233 -8.40 -16.79 -13.37
C ASN A 233 -7.61 -15.62 -13.98
N GLU A 234 -7.97 -14.38 -13.67
CA GLU A 234 -7.39 -13.15 -14.22
C GLU A 234 -7.37 -12.11 -13.08
N GLU A 235 -6.30 -11.31 -12.95
CA GLU A 235 -6.10 -10.35 -11.84
C GLU A 235 -7.02 -9.11 -11.96
N SER A 236 -8.33 -9.32 -11.90
CA SER A 236 -9.33 -8.27 -11.90
C SER A 236 -9.62 -7.80 -10.47
N TRP A 237 -9.83 -6.50 -10.31
CA TRP A 237 -10.05 -5.82 -9.03
C TRP A 237 -11.32 -4.99 -9.08
N LEU A 238 -12.07 -5.03 -7.97
CA LEU A 238 -13.22 -4.19 -7.69
C LEU A 238 -12.78 -3.08 -6.74
N THR A 239 -12.52 -1.89 -7.29
CA THR A 239 -12.05 -0.73 -6.53
C THR A 239 -13.13 0.35 -6.47
N ARG A 240 -13.38 0.93 -5.30
CA ARG A 240 -14.38 2.00 -5.12
C ARG A 240 -13.75 3.28 -4.54
N PHE A 241 -14.13 4.42 -5.10
CA PHE A 241 -13.61 5.74 -4.78
C PHE A 241 -14.72 6.72 -4.43
N SER A 242 -14.53 7.53 -3.38
CA SER A 242 -15.27 8.75 -3.10
C SER A 242 -14.56 9.90 -3.80
N VAL A 243 -15.21 10.54 -4.77
CA VAL A 243 -14.57 11.54 -5.63
C VAL A 243 -15.34 12.85 -5.57
N MET A 244 -14.66 13.96 -5.26
CA MET A 244 -15.26 15.30 -5.27
C MET A 244 -15.48 15.79 -6.71
N GLY A 245 -16.54 16.58 -6.91
CA GLY A 245 -16.79 17.30 -8.16
C GLY A 245 -16.13 18.69 -8.16
N LEU A 246 -16.53 19.56 -9.10
CA LEU A 246 -16.05 20.96 -9.17
C LEU A 246 -16.63 21.88 -8.08
N SER A 247 -17.63 21.44 -7.34
CA SER A 247 -18.16 22.11 -6.15
C SER A 247 -17.85 21.27 -4.89
N GLY A 248 -17.63 21.92 -3.75
CA GLY A 248 -17.11 21.24 -2.55
C GLY A 248 -18.12 20.39 -1.76
N GLY A 249 -19.43 20.59 -1.94
CA GLY A 249 -20.46 19.95 -1.12
C GLY A 249 -20.80 18.51 -1.51
N LEU A 250 -21.51 17.79 -0.64
CA LEU A 250 -21.96 16.40 -0.84
C LEU A 250 -22.61 16.14 -2.20
N ASN A 251 -23.49 17.05 -2.64
CA ASN A 251 -24.18 16.98 -3.93
C ASN A 251 -23.24 17.03 -5.15
N ALA A 252 -21.94 17.31 -4.97
CA ALA A 252 -20.91 17.19 -5.98
C ALA A 252 -20.16 15.84 -5.93
N ARG A 253 -19.92 15.29 -4.73
CA ARG A 253 -19.25 13.99 -4.54
C ARG A 253 -20.00 12.84 -5.21
N ALA A 254 -19.27 11.95 -5.88
CA ALA A 254 -19.81 10.75 -6.51
C ALA A 254 -19.01 9.52 -6.10
N VAL A 255 -19.66 8.34 -6.10
CA VAL A 255 -18.95 7.08 -5.96
C VAL A 255 -18.54 6.63 -7.36
N VAL A 256 -17.25 6.35 -7.55
CA VAL A 256 -16.73 5.73 -8.77
C VAL A 256 -16.35 4.30 -8.45
N THR A 257 -16.83 3.36 -9.25
CA THR A 257 -16.49 1.93 -9.18
C THR A 257 -15.67 1.57 -10.41
N TYR A 258 -14.53 0.91 -10.19
CA TYR A 258 -13.70 0.32 -11.21
C TYR A 258 -13.71 -1.21 -11.07
N GLU A 259 -13.80 -1.91 -12.20
CA GLU A 259 -13.92 -3.37 -12.33
C GLU A 259 -12.96 -3.80 -13.46
N GLY A 260 -11.72 -4.18 -13.11
CA GLY A 260 -10.66 -4.47 -14.08
C GLY A 260 -9.26 -4.67 -13.48
N THR A 261 -8.23 -4.83 -14.32
CA THR A 261 -6.88 -5.20 -13.86
C THR A 261 -6.04 -4.00 -13.38
N ASP A 262 -4.93 -4.26 -12.68
CA ASP A 262 -4.00 -3.20 -12.27
C ASP A 262 -3.26 -2.49 -13.43
N ASP A 263 -3.64 -2.71 -14.69
CA ASP A 263 -3.25 -1.89 -15.85
C ASP A 263 -4.31 -0.86 -16.28
N GLY A 264 -5.40 -0.72 -15.51
CA GLY A 264 -6.46 0.27 -15.76
C GLY A 264 -7.46 -0.14 -16.85
N GLN A 265 -7.22 -1.24 -17.56
CA GLN A 265 -8.18 -1.82 -18.50
C GLN A 265 -9.34 -2.43 -17.74
N GLY A 266 -10.57 -1.97 -18.02
CA GLY A 266 -11.76 -2.43 -17.33
C GLY A 266 -12.91 -1.44 -17.37
N LYS A 267 -13.95 -1.78 -16.62
CA LYS A 267 -15.24 -1.09 -16.61
C LYS A 267 -15.28 -0.04 -15.50
N TRP A 268 -15.28 1.22 -15.91
CA TRP A 268 -15.43 2.38 -15.02
C TRP A 268 -16.89 2.82 -14.97
N GLN A 269 -17.43 3.05 -13.77
CA GLN A 269 -18.83 3.44 -13.53
C GLN A 269 -18.87 4.56 -12.48
N CYS A 270 -19.63 5.62 -12.71
CA CYS A 270 -19.88 6.67 -11.71
C CYS A 270 -21.36 6.64 -11.27
N SER A 271 -21.62 6.91 -9.99
CA SER A 271 -22.99 6.91 -9.43
C SER A 271 -23.89 8.02 -10.00
N LYS A 272 -23.31 9.05 -10.63
CA LYS A 272 -24.04 10.15 -11.29
C LYS A 272 -24.09 10.02 -12.81
N ASP A 273 -22.94 9.77 -13.43
CA ASP A 273 -22.77 9.78 -14.89
C ASP A 273 -22.38 8.41 -15.44
N ARG A 274 -23.04 7.98 -16.52
CA ARG A 274 -22.88 6.62 -17.05
C ARG A 274 -21.66 6.40 -17.96
N ASN A 275 -20.92 7.45 -18.32
CA ASN A 275 -19.64 7.37 -19.04
C ASN A 275 -18.82 8.66 -18.83
N SER A 276 -17.49 8.51 -18.76
CA SER A 276 -16.48 9.57 -18.98
C SER A 276 -16.73 10.95 -18.32
N CYS A 277 -17.15 11.00 -17.06
CA CYS A 277 -17.19 12.25 -16.28
C CYS A 277 -15.85 12.56 -15.60
N LEU A 278 -15.71 13.78 -15.06
CA LEU A 278 -14.51 14.22 -14.33
C LEU A 278 -14.18 13.30 -13.14
N HIS A 279 -15.18 12.77 -12.43
CA HIS A 279 -14.95 11.84 -11.31
C HIS A 279 -14.21 10.57 -11.74
N ILE A 280 -14.52 10.02 -12.92
CA ILE A 280 -13.84 8.85 -13.48
C ILE A 280 -12.39 9.20 -13.85
N SER A 281 -12.16 10.39 -14.40
CA SER A 281 -10.80 10.88 -14.72
C SER A 281 -9.95 11.06 -13.46
N HIS A 282 -10.51 11.65 -12.40
CA HIS A 282 -9.81 11.84 -11.13
C HIS A 282 -9.50 10.51 -10.43
N ALA A 283 -10.48 9.59 -10.37
CA ALA A 283 -10.28 8.24 -9.82
C ALA A 283 -9.24 7.43 -10.62
N ARG A 284 -9.22 7.55 -11.96
CA ARG A 284 -8.21 6.89 -12.79
C ARG A 284 -6.82 7.48 -12.57
N LYS A 285 -6.67 8.81 -12.47
CA LYS A 285 -5.39 9.46 -12.13
C LYS A 285 -4.88 8.94 -10.79
N PHE A 286 -5.69 8.99 -9.74
CA PHE A 286 -5.29 8.49 -8.43
C PHE A 286 -4.92 7.00 -8.43
N LEU A 287 -5.66 6.15 -9.16
CA LEU A 287 -5.29 4.73 -9.30
C LEU A 287 -3.97 4.55 -10.06
N SER A 288 -3.68 5.41 -11.05
CA SER A 288 -2.40 5.49 -11.75
C SER A 288 -1.25 5.73 -10.77
N ASP A 289 -1.42 6.76 -9.94
CA ASP A 289 -0.45 7.24 -8.98
C ASP A 289 -0.21 6.18 -7.87
N VAL A 290 -1.29 5.57 -7.34
CA VAL A 290 -1.26 4.50 -6.31
C VAL A 290 -0.67 3.17 -6.81
N LEU A 291 -0.65 2.94 -8.13
CA LEU A 291 -0.07 1.74 -8.74
C LEU A 291 1.34 1.97 -9.33
N GLY A 292 1.80 3.21 -9.44
CA GLY A 292 3.09 3.53 -10.06
C GLY A 292 3.14 3.18 -11.56
N LYS A 293 1.99 3.28 -12.26
CA LYS A 293 1.84 2.96 -13.69
C LYS A 293 1.14 4.11 -14.40
N ASP A 294 1.59 4.50 -15.59
CA ASP A 294 0.83 5.38 -16.50
C ASP A 294 -0.34 4.58 -17.08
N LEU A 295 -1.57 4.83 -16.60
CA LEU A 295 -2.80 4.17 -17.06
C LEU A 295 -3.37 4.80 -18.35
N GLY A 296 -2.50 5.44 -19.14
CA GLY A 296 -2.79 6.11 -20.39
C GLY A 296 -3.01 7.61 -20.20
N LYS A 297 -2.26 8.39 -20.99
CA LYS A 297 -2.26 9.87 -21.00
C LYS A 297 -3.64 10.48 -21.23
N SER A 298 -4.40 10.66 -20.15
CA SER A 298 -5.61 11.48 -20.13
C SER A 298 -5.21 12.94 -20.29
N THR A 299 -5.77 13.63 -21.28
CA THR A 299 -5.36 15.00 -21.67
C THR A 299 -5.89 16.09 -20.74
N CYS A 300 -6.19 15.78 -19.48
CA CYS A 300 -6.54 16.75 -18.45
C CYS A 300 -5.26 17.40 -17.87
N GLN A 301 -4.71 18.35 -18.63
CA GLN A 301 -3.75 19.34 -18.13
C GLN A 301 -4.46 20.27 -17.14
N SER A 302 -4.47 19.89 -15.88
CA SER A 302 -4.82 20.74 -14.75
C SER A 302 -3.69 20.65 -13.72
N ASP A 303 -2.86 21.69 -13.69
CA ASP A 303 -1.86 21.87 -12.65
C ASP A 303 -2.53 22.17 -11.29
N HIS A 304 -1.78 21.94 -10.22
CA HIS A 304 -2.14 22.05 -8.79
C HIS A 304 -2.89 20.88 -8.13
N ASP A 305 -2.66 20.78 -6.82
CA ASP A 305 -3.27 19.92 -5.79
C ASP A 305 -3.23 18.39 -5.96
N GLN A 306 -2.00 17.86 -5.90
CA GLN A 306 -1.71 16.45 -5.57
C GLN A 306 -1.86 16.12 -4.06
N ASN A 307 -2.02 17.11 -3.18
CA ASN A 307 -1.90 16.98 -1.71
C ASN A 307 -3.15 16.46 -0.96
N GLU A 308 -4.20 16.04 -1.67
CA GLU A 308 -5.52 15.72 -1.09
C GLU A 308 -6.08 14.35 -1.51
N GLN A 309 -5.21 13.39 -1.83
CA GLN A 309 -5.61 12.04 -2.22
C GLN A 309 -5.08 11.01 -1.23
N TYR A 310 -5.93 10.10 -0.76
CA TYR A 310 -5.51 9.06 0.20
C TYR A 310 -6.36 7.78 0.09
N ILE A 311 -5.82 6.72 0.67
CA ILE A 311 -6.47 5.43 0.85
C ILE A 311 -7.05 5.42 2.26
N VAL A 312 -8.32 5.04 2.43
CA VAL A 312 -8.81 4.67 3.76
C VAL A 312 -8.12 3.36 4.13
N GLU A 313 -7.18 3.42 5.07
CA GLU A 313 -6.74 2.22 5.76
C GLU A 313 -7.97 1.64 6.46
N GLU A 314 -8.33 0.40 6.13
CA GLU A 314 -9.40 -0.29 6.82
C GLU A 314 -8.97 -0.47 8.28
N ASN A 315 -9.58 0.32 9.18
CA ASN A 315 -9.58 0.04 10.60
C ASN A 315 -10.40 -1.24 10.84
N VAL A 316 -9.81 -2.37 10.45
CA VAL A 316 -10.20 -3.70 10.90
C VAL A 316 -9.79 -3.79 12.38
N GLU A 317 -10.55 -3.10 13.23
CA GLU A 317 -10.71 -3.55 14.62
C GLU A 317 -11.32 -4.95 14.54
N TYR A 318 -10.46 -5.98 14.44
CA TYR A 318 -10.83 -7.38 14.23
C TYR A 318 -12.08 -7.73 15.01
N GLU A 319 -13.16 -8.08 14.30
CA GLU A 319 -14.51 -8.12 14.86
C GLU A 319 -14.56 -9.05 16.08
N SER A 320 -14.61 -8.44 17.26
CA SER A 320 -14.37 -9.15 18.50
C SER A 320 -15.56 -10.04 18.82
N ALA A 321 -15.43 -11.33 18.52
CA ALA A 321 -16.46 -12.34 18.67
C ALA A 321 -17.03 -12.42 20.11
N VAL A 322 -18.22 -13.02 20.25
CA VAL A 322 -18.85 -13.28 21.55
C VAL A 322 -18.00 -14.28 22.35
N SER A 323 -17.54 -15.35 21.70
CA SER A 323 -16.44 -16.17 22.18
C SER A 323 -15.13 -15.37 22.23
N TYR A 324 -14.37 -15.56 23.30
CA TYR A 324 -13.18 -14.78 23.64
C TYR A 324 -12.24 -15.47 24.63
N LEU A 325 -12.64 -16.60 25.22
CA LEU A 325 -11.73 -17.43 26.01
C LEU A 325 -10.86 -18.29 25.08
N PRO A 326 -9.60 -18.59 25.46
CA PRO A 326 -8.69 -19.36 24.62
C PRO A 326 -9.29 -20.67 24.09
N ILE A 327 -9.18 -20.89 22.79
CA ILE A 327 -9.59 -22.10 22.09
C ILE A 327 -8.37 -23.01 21.91
N LEU A 328 -8.56 -24.32 22.02
CA LEU A 328 -7.52 -25.30 21.73
C LEU A 328 -7.27 -25.39 20.23
N LEU A 329 -6.02 -25.64 19.85
CA LEU A 329 -5.69 -26.09 18.50
C LEU A 329 -6.34 -27.47 18.22
N PRO A 330 -6.55 -27.83 16.95
CA PRO A 330 -6.90 -29.19 16.57
C PRO A 330 -5.88 -30.21 17.10
N GLU A 331 -6.31 -31.43 17.44
CA GLU A 331 -5.41 -32.49 17.96
C GLU A 331 -4.24 -32.81 17.00
N TRP A 332 -4.41 -32.61 15.69
CA TRP A 332 -3.35 -32.78 14.68
C TRP A 332 -2.34 -31.62 14.62
N ALA A 333 -2.68 -30.46 15.19
CA ALA A 333 -1.85 -29.26 15.26
C ALA A 333 -1.20 -29.05 16.64
N MET A 334 -1.74 -29.68 17.69
CA MET A 334 -1.24 -29.53 19.06
C MET A 334 0.15 -30.15 19.27
N LEU A 335 0.98 -29.44 20.02
CA LEU A 335 2.21 -29.95 20.61
C LEU A 335 1.96 -30.50 22.02
N ALA A 336 2.83 -31.39 22.48
CA ALA A 336 2.75 -31.96 23.83
C ALA A 336 3.05 -30.94 24.96
N SER A 337 3.46 -29.73 24.59
CA SER A 337 3.66 -28.55 25.45
C SER A 337 2.39 -27.70 25.60
N ASP A 338 1.43 -27.81 24.67
CA ASP A 338 0.27 -26.92 24.63
C ASP A 338 -0.63 -27.04 25.87
N ARG A 339 -1.17 -25.90 26.28
CA ARG A 339 -1.97 -25.81 27.50
C ARG A 339 -3.41 -26.24 27.26
N LEU A 340 -3.78 -27.42 27.75
CA LEU A 340 -5.17 -27.89 27.81
C LEU A 340 -6.03 -27.01 28.75
N HIS A 341 -6.66 -25.97 28.19
CA HIS A 341 -7.57 -25.04 28.88
C HIS A 341 -8.95 -25.62 29.22
N TYR A 342 -9.35 -26.67 28.50
CA TYR A 342 -10.58 -27.45 28.68
C TYR A 342 -10.34 -28.85 28.09
N ALA A 343 -11.26 -29.79 28.29
CA ALA A 343 -11.20 -31.08 27.59
C ALA A 343 -11.64 -30.89 26.13
N HIS A 344 -11.04 -31.61 25.17
CA HIS A 344 -11.54 -31.58 23.80
C HIS A 344 -13.03 -31.98 23.78
N PRO A 345 -13.90 -31.17 23.17
CA PRO A 345 -15.31 -31.50 23.06
C PRO A 345 -15.47 -32.71 22.15
N ALA A 346 -16.39 -33.60 22.50
CA ALA A 346 -16.74 -34.71 21.61
C ALA A 346 -17.29 -34.16 20.27
N LEU A 347 -17.06 -34.90 19.19
CA LEU A 347 -17.68 -34.64 17.89
C LEU A 347 -19.18 -34.93 17.98
N ASN A 348 -19.93 -33.96 18.51
CA ASN A 348 -21.36 -34.03 18.72
C ASN A 348 -22.08 -33.86 17.36
N GLU A 349 -22.69 -34.94 16.85
CA GLU A 349 -23.45 -34.93 15.59
C GLU A 349 -24.60 -33.90 15.55
N THR A 350 -25.03 -33.41 16.73
CA THR A 350 -26.03 -32.36 16.89
C THR A 350 -25.62 -31.36 18.00
N PRO A 351 -25.66 -30.04 17.76
CA PRO A 351 -25.58 -29.03 18.81
C PRO A 351 -26.79 -29.13 19.78
N PRO A 352 -26.69 -28.59 21.01
CA PRO A 352 -27.82 -28.55 21.94
C PRO A 352 -28.95 -27.66 21.41
N GLN A 353 -30.19 -27.96 21.84
CA GLN A 353 -31.36 -27.19 21.43
C GLN A 353 -31.34 -25.74 21.97
N VAL A 354 -30.72 -25.52 23.14
CA VAL A 354 -30.60 -24.20 23.79
C VAL A 354 -29.16 -23.99 24.27
N PHE A 355 -28.56 -22.84 23.96
CA PHE A 355 -27.32 -22.38 24.56
C PHE A 355 -27.60 -21.41 25.72
N SER A 356 -27.48 -21.87 26.97
CA SER A 356 -27.73 -21.07 28.18
C SER A 356 -26.54 -20.21 28.60
N LEU A 357 -26.82 -19.09 29.30
CA LEU A 357 -25.78 -18.19 29.82
C LEU A 357 -25.05 -18.79 31.03
N SER A 358 -23.74 -18.51 31.14
CA SER A 358 -22.91 -18.91 32.29
C SER A 358 -22.31 -17.71 33.01
N ILE A 359 -22.41 -17.69 34.35
CA ILE A 359 -22.06 -16.56 35.22
C ILE A 359 -20.57 -16.18 35.10
N ASP A 360 -19.71 -17.18 34.94
CA ASP A 360 -18.25 -17.05 34.88
C ASP A 360 -17.74 -16.64 33.48
N ARG A 361 -18.40 -17.09 32.41
CA ARG A 361 -17.87 -17.00 31.03
C ARG A 361 -18.65 -16.06 30.11
N SER A 362 -19.97 -15.98 30.23
CA SER A 362 -20.79 -15.24 29.25
C SER A 362 -20.39 -13.78 29.13
N SER A 363 -20.28 -13.31 27.89
CA SER A 363 -19.68 -12.02 27.55
C SER A 363 -20.39 -11.39 26.35
N THR A 364 -20.14 -10.10 26.10
CA THR A 364 -20.58 -9.40 24.88
C THR A 364 -19.38 -8.99 24.01
N THR A 365 -19.67 -8.51 22.81
CA THR A 365 -18.71 -8.03 21.80
C THR A 365 -18.35 -6.54 21.93
N CYS A 366 -19.01 -5.79 22.82
CA CYS A 366 -18.68 -4.37 22.99
C CYS A 366 -17.32 -4.18 23.70
N LYS A 367 -16.71 -2.99 23.55
CA LYS A 367 -15.37 -2.65 24.11
C LYS A 367 -15.27 -2.77 25.65
N HIS A 368 -16.39 -2.90 26.36
CA HIS A 368 -16.41 -3.19 27.81
C HIS A 368 -16.44 -4.69 28.17
N ARG A 369 -16.68 -5.59 27.20
CA ARG A 369 -16.90 -7.05 27.37
C ARG A 369 -17.68 -7.43 28.66
N SER A 370 -18.80 -6.73 28.89
CA SER A 370 -19.75 -6.95 29.98
C SER A 370 -20.08 -8.44 30.18
N LYS A 371 -20.12 -8.87 31.45
CA LYS A 371 -20.45 -10.25 31.85
C LYS A 371 -21.93 -10.40 32.22
N TYR A 372 -22.41 -11.63 32.16
CA TYR A 372 -23.79 -11.99 32.54
C TYR A 372 -24.06 -11.68 34.02
N GLN A 373 -25.23 -11.10 34.29
CA GLN A 373 -25.70 -10.73 35.62
C GLN A 373 -27.03 -11.47 35.90
N PRO A 374 -27.06 -12.54 36.71
CA PRO A 374 -28.26 -13.37 36.90
C PRO A 374 -29.52 -12.66 37.42
N GLY A 375 -29.39 -11.44 37.97
CA GLY A 375 -30.52 -10.61 38.39
C GLY A 375 -31.15 -9.72 37.32
N LEU A 376 -30.60 -9.69 36.09
CA LEU A 376 -31.16 -8.92 34.97
C LEU A 376 -31.90 -9.83 33.97
N PRO A 377 -32.99 -9.37 33.32
CA PRO A 377 -33.78 -10.19 32.40
C PRO A 377 -32.95 -10.78 31.24
N THR A 378 -33.19 -12.07 30.97
CA THR A 378 -32.68 -12.76 29.78
C THR A 378 -33.81 -12.90 28.75
N VAL A 379 -33.43 -13.09 27.49
CA VAL A 379 -34.33 -13.37 26.36
C VAL A 379 -33.77 -14.54 25.57
N VAL A 380 -34.63 -15.41 25.07
CA VAL A 380 -34.24 -16.49 24.17
C VAL A 380 -34.50 -16.03 22.73
N ARG A 381 -33.52 -16.23 21.83
CA ARG A 381 -33.65 -15.96 20.39
C ARG A 381 -33.22 -17.17 19.56
N GLU A 382 -33.61 -17.19 18.28
CA GLU A 382 -33.08 -18.16 17.31
C GLU A 382 -31.63 -17.81 16.92
N CYS A 383 -30.80 -18.82 16.68
CA CYS A 383 -29.46 -18.73 16.12
C CYS A 383 -29.19 -19.89 15.15
N LYS A 384 -28.16 -19.73 14.29
CA LYS A 384 -27.72 -20.76 13.36
C LYS A 384 -26.32 -21.25 13.69
N VAL A 385 -26.17 -22.57 13.85
CA VAL A 385 -24.88 -23.24 14.08
C VAL A 385 -24.45 -23.91 12.78
N TYR A 386 -23.30 -23.51 12.22
CA TYR A 386 -22.77 -24.09 10.99
C TYR A 386 -21.85 -25.29 11.31
N GLY A 387 -22.29 -26.49 10.91
CA GLY A 387 -21.54 -27.75 10.99
C GLY A 387 -20.81 -28.08 9.69
N LEU A 388 -20.09 -29.21 9.64
CA LEU A 388 -19.34 -29.61 8.44
C LEU A 388 -20.21 -29.77 7.18
N THR A 389 -21.43 -30.32 7.30
CA THR A 389 -22.28 -30.65 6.13
C THR A 389 -23.59 -29.87 6.01
N GLN A 390 -24.02 -29.18 7.07
CA GLN A 390 -25.30 -28.45 7.14
C GLN A 390 -25.29 -27.46 8.31
N HIS A 391 -26.22 -26.48 8.30
CA HIS A 391 -26.48 -25.66 9.49
C HIS A 391 -27.68 -26.20 10.30
N TYR A 392 -27.62 -26.00 11.60
CA TYR A 392 -28.67 -26.33 12.56
C TYR A 392 -29.31 -25.03 13.06
N THR A 393 -30.63 -25.02 13.21
CA THR A 393 -31.36 -23.96 13.89
C THR A 393 -31.47 -24.32 15.37
N CYS A 394 -30.96 -23.45 16.25
CA CYS A 394 -30.91 -23.63 17.69
C CYS A 394 -31.45 -22.38 18.40
N LEU A 395 -31.75 -22.51 19.69
CA LEU A 395 -32.08 -21.37 20.55
C LEU A 395 -30.85 -20.92 21.35
N ILE A 396 -30.78 -19.63 21.66
CA ILE A 396 -29.70 -19.03 22.43
C ILE A 396 -30.28 -18.09 23.49
N GLU A 397 -29.85 -18.25 24.74
CA GLU A 397 -30.17 -17.34 25.82
C GLU A 397 -29.23 -16.13 25.78
N LEU A 398 -29.80 -14.93 25.88
CA LEU A 398 -29.11 -13.66 25.71
C LEU A 398 -29.54 -12.67 26.78
N GLN A 399 -28.61 -11.84 27.25
CA GLN A 399 -28.93 -10.73 28.16
C GLN A 399 -28.54 -9.40 27.52
N ARG A 400 -29.37 -8.35 27.64
CA ARG A 400 -29.02 -7.02 27.13
C ARG A 400 -27.80 -6.48 27.89
N CYS A 401 -26.77 -6.04 27.17
CA CYS A 401 -25.57 -5.48 27.78
C CYS A 401 -25.90 -4.16 28.55
N PRO A 402 -25.64 -4.07 29.86
CA PRO A 402 -26.00 -2.88 30.65
C PRO A 402 -25.15 -1.65 30.34
N HIS A 403 -23.98 -1.83 29.69
CA HIS A 403 -23.09 -0.74 29.27
C HIS A 403 -23.33 -0.27 27.82
N CYS A 404 -24.32 -0.84 27.11
CA CYS A 404 -24.66 -0.39 25.76
C CYS A 404 -26.05 0.28 25.76
N PRO A 405 -26.25 1.37 25.01
CA PRO A 405 -27.59 1.90 24.77
C PRO A 405 -28.53 0.78 24.28
N PRO A 406 -29.79 0.70 24.75
CA PRO A 406 -30.68 -0.42 24.43
C PRO A 406 -30.83 -0.70 22.93
N ARG A 407 -30.88 0.37 22.11
CA ARG A 407 -30.93 0.32 20.64
C ARG A 407 -29.65 -0.16 19.96
N ARG A 408 -28.54 -0.38 20.69
CA ARG A 408 -27.38 -1.05 20.08
C ARG A 408 -27.61 -2.55 19.86
N HIS A 409 -28.64 -3.15 20.48
CA HIS A 409 -28.94 -4.60 20.47
C HIS A 409 -27.69 -5.46 20.76
N CYS A 410 -26.75 -4.93 21.57
CA CYS A 410 -25.57 -5.66 22.01
C CYS A 410 -25.99 -6.61 23.14
N TYR A 411 -26.02 -7.90 22.83
CA TYR A 411 -26.30 -8.93 23.82
C TYR A 411 -25.01 -9.51 24.40
N ILE A 412 -25.06 -9.80 25.69
CA ILE A 412 -24.20 -10.77 26.36
C ILE A 412 -24.73 -12.15 25.95
N GLY A 413 -23.83 -13.03 25.50
CA GLY A 413 -24.16 -14.37 25.06
C GLY A 413 -23.34 -15.46 25.76
N PRO A 414 -23.68 -16.74 25.51
CA PRO A 414 -22.91 -17.89 25.97
C PRO A 414 -21.54 -17.93 25.31
N GLU A 415 -20.54 -18.32 26.09
CA GLU A 415 -19.25 -18.81 25.60
C GLU A 415 -19.37 -20.33 25.50
N THR A 416 -19.08 -20.89 24.33
CA THR A 416 -19.49 -22.24 23.94
C THR A 416 -18.33 -23.16 23.54
N ARG A 417 -17.07 -22.74 23.79
CA ARG A 417 -15.85 -23.49 23.42
C ARG A 417 -15.82 -24.95 23.92
N ASP A 418 -16.38 -25.23 25.10
CA ASP A 418 -16.46 -26.57 25.70
C ASP A 418 -17.59 -27.44 25.15
N LEU A 419 -18.43 -26.89 24.28
CA LEU A 419 -19.36 -27.62 23.41
C LEU A 419 -18.78 -27.87 22.00
N GLY A 420 -17.57 -27.38 21.71
CA GLY A 420 -16.98 -27.40 20.38
C GLY A 420 -17.64 -26.42 19.42
N ILE A 421 -18.15 -25.30 19.94
CA ILE A 421 -18.86 -24.29 19.15
C ILE A 421 -18.29 -22.90 19.45
N PHE A 422 -17.94 -22.18 18.39
CA PHE A 422 -17.48 -20.80 18.41
C PHE A 422 -18.67 -19.86 18.19
N ASN A 423 -18.94 -18.97 19.16
CA ASN A 423 -20.02 -18.00 19.07
C ASN A 423 -19.49 -16.69 18.48
N TYR A 424 -19.79 -16.43 17.20
CA TYR A 424 -19.31 -15.22 16.53
C TYR A 424 -20.09 -13.98 16.99
N ASN A 425 -21.42 -13.97 16.79
CA ASN A 425 -22.24 -12.77 17.00
C ASN A 425 -23.63 -13.03 17.61
N ASN A 426 -23.82 -14.16 18.31
CA ASN A 426 -25.10 -14.65 18.87
C ASN A 426 -26.19 -15.04 17.85
N SER A 427 -26.16 -14.57 16.61
CA SER A 427 -27.07 -15.04 15.56
C SER A 427 -26.42 -16.12 14.67
N VAL A 428 -25.10 -16.07 14.54
CA VAL A 428 -24.28 -17.01 13.77
C VAL A 428 -23.22 -17.60 14.70
N LEU A 429 -23.19 -18.94 14.75
CA LEU A 429 -22.23 -19.76 15.48
C LEU A 429 -21.66 -20.82 14.54
N PHE A 430 -20.49 -21.35 14.85
CA PHE A 430 -19.80 -22.34 14.02
C PHE A 430 -19.28 -23.49 14.89
N THR A 431 -19.37 -24.72 14.40
CA THR A 431 -18.64 -25.84 15.01
C THR A 431 -17.14 -25.64 14.84
N HIS A 432 -16.36 -26.08 15.83
CA HIS A 432 -14.90 -26.12 15.73
C HIS A 432 -14.49 -27.04 14.56
N GLU A 433 -15.13 -28.21 14.42
CA GLU A 433 -14.97 -29.15 13.30
C GLU A 433 -14.93 -28.46 11.92
N LEU A 434 -15.89 -27.58 11.61
CA LEU A 434 -15.96 -26.88 10.32
C LEU A 434 -14.79 -25.90 10.12
N ILE A 435 -14.37 -25.19 11.18
CA ILE A 435 -13.29 -24.20 11.10
C ILE A 435 -11.92 -24.92 11.07
N ASP A 436 -11.76 -25.96 11.89
CA ASP A 436 -10.59 -26.83 11.97
C ASP A 436 -10.38 -27.63 10.67
N HIS A 437 -11.47 -28.03 9.99
CA HIS A 437 -11.39 -28.66 8.68
C HIS A 437 -10.84 -27.71 7.61
N TYR A 438 -11.27 -26.45 7.57
CA TYR A 438 -10.63 -25.45 6.69
C TYR A 438 -9.18 -25.18 7.09
N SER A 439 -8.87 -25.11 8.39
CA SER A 439 -7.48 -24.99 8.88
C SER A 439 -6.62 -26.19 8.45
N SER A 440 -7.20 -27.38 8.34
CA SER A 440 -6.54 -28.58 7.79
C SER A 440 -6.37 -28.51 6.27
N GLU A 441 -7.37 -28.09 5.49
CA GLU A 441 -7.24 -28.01 4.03
C GLU A 441 -6.31 -26.86 3.58
N SER A 442 -6.36 -25.71 4.26
CA SER A 442 -5.48 -24.57 3.97
C SER A 442 -4.01 -24.86 4.31
N SER A 443 -3.73 -25.70 5.32
CA SER A 443 -2.38 -26.14 5.68
C SER A 443 -1.87 -27.36 4.90
N THR A 444 -2.74 -28.27 4.44
CA THR A 444 -2.32 -29.51 3.75
C THR A 444 -2.46 -29.47 2.22
N SER A 445 -3.29 -28.59 1.66
CA SER A 445 -3.52 -28.46 0.21
C SER A 445 -3.60 -27.03 -0.29
N GLU A 446 -3.14 -26.05 0.51
CA GLU A 446 -3.15 -24.61 0.21
C GLU A 446 -4.54 -24.06 -0.17
N THR A 447 -5.62 -24.71 0.29
CA THR A 447 -7.00 -24.39 -0.11
C THR A 447 -7.37 -22.95 0.31
N PRO A 448 -7.69 -22.04 -0.64
CA PRO A 448 -8.13 -20.68 -0.31
C PRO A 448 -9.60 -20.65 0.14
N PHE A 449 -9.96 -19.63 0.95
CA PHE A 449 -11.33 -19.39 1.43
C PHE A 449 -12.39 -19.60 0.35
N ALA A 450 -12.27 -18.92 -0.81
CA ALA A 450 -13.17 -19.03 -1.94
C ALA A 450 -13.45 -20.49 -2.39
N ALA A 451 -12.42 -21.32 -2.48
CA ALA A 451 -12.54 -22.71 -2.93
C ALA A 451 -13.20 -23.61 -1.86
N PHE A 452 -12.87 -23.40 -0.59
CA PHE A 452 -13.50 -24.08 0.53
C PHE A 452 -14.97 -23.70 0.66
N VAL A 453 -15.27 -22.40 0.62
CA VAL A 453 -16.62 -21.83 0.73
C VAL A 453 -17.49 -22.26 -0.45
N GLU A 454 -16.96 -22.32 -1.69
CA GLU A 454 -17.72 -22.88 -2.81
C GLU A 454 -17.99 -24.39 -2.63
N THR A 455 -16.99 -25.16 -2.19
CA THR A 455 -17.12 -26.61 -2.00
C THR A 455 -18.14 -26.93 -0.91
N THR A 456 -18.03 -26.30 0.26
CA THR A 456 -18.98 -26.43 1.37
C THR A 456 -20.37 -25.91 0.98
N SER A 457 -20.47 -24.82 0.21
CA SER A 457 -21.75 -24.37 -0.36
C SER A 457 -22.41 -25.40 -1.28
N ARG A 458 -21.64 -26.21 -2.02
CA ARG A 458 -22.18 -27.28 -2.87
C ARG A 458 -22.68 -28.46 -2.02
N LEU A 459 -21.99 -28.81 -0.93
CA LEU A 459 -22.43 -29.83 0.04
C LEU A 459 -23.74 -29.41 0.73
N TYR A 460 -23.80 -28.18 1.24
CA TYR A 460 -24.99 -27.59 1.84
C TYR A 460 -26.20 -27.58 0.87
N LYS A 461 -25.99 -27.22 -0.40
CA LYS A 461 -27.04 -27.25 -1.43
C LYS A 461 -27.57 -28.67 -1.70
N ALA A 462 -26.74 -29.70 -1.59
CA ALA A 462 -27.21 -31.09 -1.65
C ALA A 462 -28.08 -31.48 -0.45
N ARG A 463 -27.91 -30.82 0.71
CA ARG A 463 -28.77 -30.91 1.90
C ARG A 463 -29.97 -29.96 1.89
N LYS A 464 -30.18 -29.19 0.80
CA LYS A 464 -31.21 -28.13 0.66
C LYS A 464 -31.10 -26.97 1.66
N CYS A 465 -29.89 -26.70 2.17
CA CYS A 465 -29.61 -25.53 3.00
C CYS A 465 -28.55 -24.63 2.36
N ASP A 466 -28.46 -23.37 2.79
CA ASP A 466 -27.43 -22.44 2.35
C ASP A 466 -26.26 -22.34 3.35
N PHE A 467 -25.05 -22.21 2.82
CA PHE A 467 -23.84 -21.90 3.58
C PHE A 467 -23.66 -20.36 3.72
N VAL A 468 -22.71 -19.92 4.55
CA VAL A 468 -22.33 -18.51 4.64
C VAL A 468 -21.58 -18.04 3.39
N GLY A 469 -21.58 -16.72 3.16
CA GLY A 469 -20.70 -16.08 2.17
C GLY A 469 -19.24 -16.07 2.62
N GLU A 470 -18.32 -15.85 1.67
CA GLU A 470 -16.88 -15.95 1.91
C GLU A 470 -16.39 -14.95 2.97
N ASP A 471 -16.82 -13.69 2.92
CA ASP A 471 -16.39 -12.67 3.88
C ASP A 471 -16.75 -13.01 5.32
N LEU A 472 -17.97 -13.51 5.54
CA LEU A 472 -18.42 -13.92 6.87
C LEU A 472 -17.63 -15.13 7.38
N PHE A 473 -17.36 -16.12 6.52
CA PHE A 473 -16.51 -17.27 6.90
C PHE A 473 -15.06 -16.86 7.18
N ARG A 474 -14.52 -15.94 6.38
CA ARG A 474 -13.17 -15.38 6.50
C ARG A 474 -13.00 -14.61 7.81
N SER A 475 -13.92 -13.70 8.14
CA SER A 475 -13.90 -12.96 9.41
C SER A 475 -14.08 -13.88 10.62
N VAL A 476 -14.97 -14.88 10.52
CA VAL A 476 -15.14 -15.92 11.55
C VAL A 476 -13.85 -16.70 11.78
N TRP A 477 -13.15 -17.14 10.73
CA TRP A 477 -11.90 -17.89 10.85
C TRP A 477 -10.80 -17.03 11.50
N PHE A 478 -10.62 -15.77 11.07
CA PHE A 478 -9.66 -14.87 11.72
C PHE A 478 -10.01 -14.60 13.19
N ALA A 479 -11.29 -14.42 13.53
CA ALA A 479 -11.74 -14.25 14.90
C ALA A 479 -11.52 -15.52 15.75
N TYR A 480 -11.68 -16.72 15.18
CA TYR A 480 -11.41 -17.99 15.84
C TYR A 480 -9.90 -18.20 16.10
N VAL A 481 -9.07 -18.03 15.07
CA VAL A 481 -7.60 -18.19 15.18
C VAL A 481 -6.99 -17.13 16.11
N SER A 482 -7.52 -15.90 16.13
CA SER A 482 -7.05 -14.85 17.05
C SER A 482 -7.33 -15.12 18.53
N ILE A 483 -8.09 -16.18 18.86
CA ILE A 483 -8.25 -16.67 20.24
C ILE A 483 -7.76 -18.11 20.43
N GLN A 484 -7.03 -18.69 19.48
CA GLN A 484 -6.26 -19.92 19.73
C GLN A 484 -5.00 -19.59 20.54
N ASP A 485 -4.68 -20.41 21.55
CA ASP A 485 -3.48 -20.18 22.39
C ASP A 485 -2.20 -20.63 21.67
N LEU A 486 -1.69 -19.74 20.81
CA LEU A 486 -0.43 -19.90 20.07
C LEU A 486 0.78 -19.30 20.82
N ASP A 487 0.58 -18.78 22.04
CA ASP A 487 1.41 -17.70 22.63
C ASP A 487 2.78 -18.17 23.19
N ASN A 488 3.19 -19.43 22.93
CA ASN A 488 4.43 -20.02 23.45
C ASN A 488 5.22 -20.85 22.41
N ASP A 489 4.59 -21.40 21.38
CA ASP A 489 5.03 -22.68 20.79
C ASP A 489 5.60 -22.61 19.34
N LEU A 490 5.98 -21.41 18.87
CA LEU A 490 6.88 -21.25 17.71
C LEU A 490 8.34 -21.73 17.96
N LYS A 491 8.58 -22.38 19.11
CA LYS A 491 9.87 -22.87 19.58
C LYS A 491 10.05 -24.33 19.17
N CYS A 492 10.97 -24.62 18.27
CA CYS A 492 11.20 -26.00 17.84
C CYS A 492 11.71 -26.85 19.02
N PRO A 493 11.08 -28.00 19.37
CA PRO A 493 11.49 -28.80 20.54
C PRO A 493 12.89 -29.43 20.42
N GLN A 494 13.53 -29.37 19.25
CA GLN A 494 14.93 -29.77 19.05
C GLN A 494 15.91 -28.57 19.03
N CYS A 495 15.45 -27.37 18.66
CA CYS A 495 16.31 -26.22 18.36
C CYS A 495 16.06 -25.00 19.28
N GLY A 496 15.02 -25.04 20.11
CA GLY A 496 14.61 -23.95 20.99
C GLY A 496 14.07 -22.72 20.26
N ASP A 497 14.18 -21.58 20.93
CA ASP A 497 13.79 -20.24 20.49
C ASP A 497 14.57 -19.73 19.26
N THR A 498 15.76 -20.28 19.01
CA THR A 498 16.72 -19.78 18.02
C THR A 498 17.28 -20.90 17.13
N PRO A 499 16.44 -21.54 16.29
CA PRO A 499 16.90 -22.51 15.30
C PRO A 499 17.87 -21.89 14.28
N GLU A 500 19.06 -22.50 14.15
CA GLU A 500 20.12 -22.12 13.20
C GLU A 500 19.62 -21.97 11.74
N ASN A 501 18.57 -22.72 11.39
CA ASN A 501 17.92 -22.66 10.09
C ASN A 501 16.40 -22.76 10.26
N ILE A 502 15.67 -21.67 10.03
CA ILE A 502 14.21 -21.70 9.86
C ILE A 502 13.90 -22.02 8.40
N ILE A 503 13.04 -23.01 8.17
CA ILE A 503 12.43 -23.27 6.85
C ILE A 503 10.94 -22.96 7.00
N PHE A 504 10.52 -21.82 6.46
CA PHE A 504 9.11 -21.53 6.25
C PHE A 504 8.66 -22.27 4.99
N ASP A 505 7.85 -23.31 5.16
CA ASP A 505 7.11 -23.96 4.09
C ASP A 505 5.63 -23.59 4.26
N GLY A 506 5.04 -22.92 3.28
CA GLY A 506 3.71 -22.32 3.39
C GLY A 506 3.46 -21.12 2.48
N ILE A 507 2.20 -20.71 2.39
CA ILE A 507 1.72 -19.68 1.47
C ILE A 507 2.40 -18.34 1.78
N THR A 508 3.28 -17.91 0.88
CA THR A 508 3.93 -16.58 0.98
C THR A 508 2.93 -15.49 0.60
N LEU A 509 2.27 -14.90 1.60
CA LEU A 509 1.46 -13.69 1.44
C LEU A 509 2.36 -12.52 1.03
N GLY A 510 2.50 -12.32 -0.28
CA GLY A 510 3.34 -11.31 -0.90
C GLY A 510 2.78 -9.90 -0.76
N PHE A 511 2.87 -9.32 0.44
CA PHE A 511 2.58 -7.90 0.65
C PHE A 511 3.49 -7.05 -0.24
N SER A 512 2.87 -6.25 -1.12
CA SER A 512 3.62 -5.24 -1.90
C SER A 512 4.31 -4.27 -0.96
N ARG A 513 5.50 -3.78 -1.33
CA ARG A 513 6.36 -2.94 -0.45
C ARG A 513 5.65 -1.70 0.12
N LYS A 514 4.58 -1.23 -0.50
CA LYS A 514 3.73 -0.12 -0.01
C LYS A 514 2.82 -0.48 1.19
N HIS A 515 2.71 -1.76 1.55
CA HIS A 515 1.99 -2.25 2.74
C HIS A 515 2.93 -2.64 3.88
N VAL A 516 4.25 -2.52 3.69
CA VAL A 516 5.26 -2.68 4.74
C VAL A 516 5.23 -1.42 5.62
N THR A 517 4.57 -1.51 6.76
CA THR A 517 4.47 -0.45 7.78
C THR A 517 5.63 -0.55 8.78
N GLU A 518 5.70 0.39 9.73
CA GLU A 518 6.59 0.29 10.90
C GLU A 518 6.28 -0.92 11.82
N SER A 519 5.14 -1.59 11.64
CA SER A 519 4.81 -2.84 12.34
C SER A 519 5.05 -4.09 11.48
N LEU A 520 4.67 -4.06 10.19
CA LEU A 520 4.77 -5.21 9.29
C LEU A 520 6.17 -5.36 8.67
N HIS A 521 7.09 -5.93 9.43
CA HIS A 521 8.44 -6.27 8.96
C HIS A 521 8.44 -7.57 8.14
N PRO A 522 9.42 -7.76 7.22
CA PRO A 522 9.67 -9.07 6.62
C PRO A 522 10.03 -10.11 7.70
N PRO A 523 9.49 -11.34 7.67
CA PRO A 523 9.75 -12.37 8.69
C PRO A 523 11.18 -12.96 8.65
N THR A 524 12.06 -12.41 7.82
CA THR A 524 13.48 -12.80 7.72
C THR A 524 14.34 -11.54 7.73
N ILE A 525 15.08 -11.34 8.82
CA ILE A 525 16.23 -10.44 8.87
C ILE A 525 17.44 -11.21 8.32
N ILE A 526 18.32 -10.53 7.59
CA ILE A 526 19.60 -11.10 7.14
C ILE A 526 20.70 -10.50 8.02
N GLU A 527 21.20 -11.29 8.96
CA GLU A 527 22.33 -10.91 9.84
C GLU A 527 23.60 -10.67 9.01
N SER A 528 24.52 -9.82 9.49
CA SER A 528 25.66 -9.40 8.66
C SER A 528 26.69 -10.51 8.36
N ASP A 529 26.75 -11.55 9.20
CA ASP A 529 27.55 -12.76 9.00
C ASP A 529 26.73 -13.95 8.45
N ALA A 530 25.41 -13.81 8.31
CA ALA A 530 24.51 -14.86 7.88
C ALA A 530 25.06 -15.56 6.64
N PRO A 531 25.21 -16.90 6.65
CA PRO A 531 26.04 -17.61 5.70
C PRO A 531 25.53 -17.35 4.28
N GLN A 532 26.30 -16.56 3.51
CA GLN A 532 25.98 -16.21 2.13
C GLN A 532 26.05 -17.44 1.23
N ARG A 533 24.97 -18.23 1.28
CA ARG A 533 24.61 -19.21 0.26
C ARG A 533 24.54 -18.43 -1.04
N ARG A 534 25.63 -18.41 -1.80
CA ARG A 534 25.69 -17.84 -3.16
C ARG A 534 24.61 -18.56 -3.96
N ARG A 535 23.39 -18.00 -4.01
CA ARG A 535 22.21 -18.63 -4.64
C ARG A 535 22.49 -18.67 -6.13
N ARG A 536 23.13 -19.75 -6.58
CA ARG A 536 23.45 -19.99 -7.98
C ARG A 536 22.15 -20.35 -8.69
N TYR A 537 21.38 -19.34 -9.06
CA TYR A 537 20.26 -19.51 -9.98
C TYR A 537 20.80 -20.18 -11.25
N LEU A 538 20.15 -21.25 -11.69
CA LEU A 538 20.36 -21.83 -13.02
C LEU A 538 20.36 -20.70 -14.05
N LYS A 539 21.37 -20.64 -14.92
CA LYS A 539 21.27 -19.80 -16.11
C LYS A 539 20.41 -20.58 -17.12
N ASN A 540 19.24 -20.03 -17.46
CA ASN A 540 18.25 -20.64 -18.35
C ASN A 540 17.54 -21.90 -17.80
N PRO A 541 16.86 -21.88 -16.63
CA PRO A 541 16.09 -23.04 -16.16
C PRO A 541 14.93 -23.40 -17.10
N GLN A 542 14.50 -22.46 -17.95
CA GLN A 542 13.35 -22.59 -18.84
C GLN A 542 13.56 -23.59 -20.00
N TRP A 543 12.44 -24.00 -20.60
CA TRP A 543 12.38 -24.73 -21.87
C TRP A 543 12.99 -23.94 -23.04
N ILE A 544 12.54 -22.71 -23.24
CA ILE A 544 13.12 -21.75 -24.20
C ILE A 544 14.05 -20.82 -23.40
N LEU A 545 15.33 -20.77 -23.79
CA LEU A 545 16.42 -20.13 -23.02
C LEU A 545 16.16 -18.64 -22.68
N TRP A 546 16.77 -18.14 -21.60
CA TRP A 546 16.57 -16.77 -21.10
C TRP A 546 17.02 -15.68 -22.09
N SER A 547 18.05 -15.96 -22.90
CA SER A 547 18.47 -15.10 -24.03
C SER A 547 17.32 -14.78 -25.00
N GLU A 548 16.29 -15.63 -25.04
CA GLU A 548 15.14 -15.55 -25.93
C GLU A 548 13.85 -15.12 -25.21
N LYS A 549 13.97 -14.37 -24.10
CA LYS A 549 12.81 -13.76 -23.40
C LYS A 549 11.88 -12.98 -24.34
N GLY A 550 12.43 -12.35 -25.38
CA GLY A 550 11.65 -11.69 -26.43
C GLY A 550 10.82 -12.65 -27.30
N LEU A 551 11.31 -13.87 -27.58
CA LEU A 551 10.52 -14.90 -28.28
C LEU A 551 9.39 -15.41 -27.39
N ARG A 552 9.68 -15.71 -26.11
CA ARG A 552 8.67 -16.20 -25.16
C ARG A 552 7.46 -15.25 -25.07
N LYS A 553 7.70 -13.94 -24.91
CA LYS A 553 6.63 -12.92 -24.88
C LYS A 553 5.80 -12.89 -26.18
N ILE A 554 6.45 -12.90 -27.35
CA ILE A 554 5.77 -12.86 -28.65
C ILE A 554 4.93 -14.14 -28.85
N LEU A 555 5.48 -15.29 -28.50
CA LEU A 555 4.82 -16.59 -28.58
C LEU A 555 3.56 -16.64 -27.69
N VAL A 556 3.65 -16.26 -26.41
CA VAL A 556 2.49 -16.25 -25.50
C VAL A 556 1.40 -15.28 -25.98
N ALA A 557 1.76 -14.06 -26.39
CA ALA A 557 0.78 -13.07 -26.87
C ALA A 557 0.05 -13.54 -28.14
N TRP A 558 0.78 -14.10 -29.11
CA TRP A 558 0.20 -14.66 -30.34
C TRP A 558 -0.69 -15.88 -30.04
N LEU A 559 -0.23 -16.79 -29.16
CA LEU A 559 -1.01 -17.95 -28.73
C LEU A 559 -2.32 -17.55 -28.04
N ALA A 560 -2.32 -16.54 -27.18
CA ALA A 560 -3.53 -16.05 -26.51
C ALA A 560 -4.59 -15.59 -27.53
N ALA A 561 -4.18 -14.83 -28.55
CA ALA A 561 -5.09 -14.40 -29.61
C ALA A 561 -5.59 -15.57 -30.48
N VAL A 562 -4.72 -16.53 -30.82
CA VAL A 562 -5.10 -17.79 -31.50
C VAL A 562 -6.10 -18.60 -30.67
N LYS A 563 -5.90 -18.69 -29.34
CA LYS A 563 -6.79 -19.34 -28.37
C LYS A 563 -8.20 -18.74 -28.42
N GLN A 564 -8.30 -17.41 -28.49
CA GLN A 564 -9.58 -16.72 -28.65
C GLN A 564 -10.23 -17.03 -30.00
N GLY A 565 -9.50 -16.92 -31.11
CA GLY A 565 -10.01 -17.21 -32.45
C GLY A 565 -10.52 -18.66 -32.61
N VAL A 566 -9.77 -19.65 -32.10
CA VAL A 566 -10.19 -21.07 -32.12
C VAL A 566 -11.40 -21.31 -31.22
N ARG A 567 -11.50 -20.62 -30.07
CA ARG A 567 -12.72 -20.63 -29.23
C ARG A 567 -13.94 -20.01 -29.93
N ARG A 568 -13.77 -19.06 -30.86
CA ARG A 568 -14.87 -18.54 -31.70
C ARG A 568 -15.28 -19.56 -32.77
N LEU A 569 -14.32 -20.12 -33.51
CA LEU A 569 -14.58 -21.20 -34.50
C LEU A 569 -15.35 -22.38 -33.86
N ALA A 570 -14.91 -22.85 -32.70
CA ALA A 570 -15.56 -23.95 -31.97
C ALA A 570 -16.99 -23.64 -31.44
N ARG A 571 -17.43 -22.37 -31.44
CA ARG A 571 -18.77 -21.95 -31.00
C ARG A 571 -19.78 -21.79 -32.15
N LEU A 572 -19.31 -21.63 -33.37
CA LEU A 572 -20.17 -21.34 -34.53
C LEU A 572 -20.78 -22.61 -35.14
N GLY A 573 -20.09 -23.75 -35.02
CA GLY A 573 -20.51 -25.00 -35.65
C GLY A 573 -20.52 -24.88 -37.18
N ASP A 574 -21.37 -25.66 -37.84
CA ASP A 574 -21.53 -25.64 -39.31
C ASP A 574 -22.39 -24.47 -39.82
N HIS A 575 -22.75 -23.49 -38.97
CA HIS A 575 -23.47 -22.29 -39.41
C HIS A 575 -22.52 -21.26 -40.02
N GLU A 576 -22.83 -20.83 -41.25
CA GLU A 576 -21.97 -19.97 -42.05
C GLU A 576 -21.60 -18.65 -41.36
N PHE A 577 -20.34 -18.22 -41.56
CA PHE A 577 -19.74 -17.07 -40.89
C PHE A 577 -20.28 -15.75 -41.48
N VAL A 578 -21.42 -15.28 -40.98
CA VAL A 578 -21.90 -13.91 -41.21
C VAL A 578 -21.06 -12.96 -40.35
N GLY A 579 -20.24 -12.12 -40.99
CA GLY A 579 -19.24 -11.31 -40.31
C GLY A 579 -19.81 -10.23 -39.38
N ASP A 580 -19.44 -10.29 -38.10
CA ASP A 580 -19.48 -9.15 -37.18
C ASP A 580 -18.03 -8.67 -36.97
N GLU A 581 -17.72 -7.50 -37.50
CA GLU A 581 -16.34 -6.99 -37.64
C GLU A 581 -15.75 -6.41 -36.33
N ASN A 582 -16.54 -6.38 -35.24
CA ASN A 582 -16.31 -5.54 -34.06
C ASN A 582 -15.66 -6.23 -32.85
N GLY A 583 -14.81 -7.24 -33.03
CA GLY A 583 -14.19 -7.90 -31.87
C GLY A 583 -12.89 -8.65 -32.15
N ASP A 584 -11.89 -8.42 -31.29
CA ASP A 584 -10.47 -8.76 -31.47
C ASP A 584 -10.19 -10.19 -31.94
N VAL A 585 -9.85 -10.33 -33.22
CA VAL A 585 -9.22 -11.51 -33.82
C VAL A 585 -8.08 -10.98 -34.69
N LEU A 586 -6.91 -11.62 -34.62
CA LEU A 586 -5.80 -11.29 -35.51
C LEU A 586 -6.28 -11.27 -36.96
N SER A 587 -5.97 -10.20 -37.69
CA SER A 587 -6.14 -10.21 -39.14
C SER A 587 -5.36 -11.38 -39.76
N SER A 588 -5.82 -11.86 -40.91
CA SER A 588 -5.15 -12.95 -41.63
C SER A 588 -3.66 -12.66 -41.87
N THR A 589 -3.31 -11.38 -42.06
CA THR A 589 -1.95 -10.84 -42.11
C THR A 589 -1.19 -10.98 -40.78
N GLU A 590 -1.70 -10.41 -39.68
CA GLU A 590 -1.01 -10.46 -38.37
C GLU A 590 -0.81 -11.89 -37.86
N TYR A 591 -1.81 -12.76 -38.06
CA TYR A 591 -1.66 -14.19 -37.77
C TYR A 591 -0.49 -14.80 -38.55
N SER A 592 -0.46 -14.59 -39.87
CA SER A 592 0.52 -15.21 -40.78
C SER A 592 1.94 -14.69 -40.54
N ASP A 593 2.10 -13.39 -40.32
CA ASP A 593 3.41 -12.76 -40.10
C ASP A 593 3.93 -13.00 -38.67
N GLY A 594 3.05 -12.98 -37.67
CA GLY A 594 3.36 -13.42 -36.30
C GLY A 594 3.82 -14.87 -36.26
N ARG A 595 3.10 -15.78 -36.95
CA ARG A 595 3.49 -17.18 -37.13
C ARG A 595 4.86 -17.30 -37.80
N ARG A 596 5.10 -16.61 -38.92
CA ARG A 596 6.37 -16.69 -39.67
C ARG A 596 7.55 -16.22 -38.82
N ASN A 597 7.39 -15.15 -38.04
CA ASN A 597 8.39 -14.65 -37.09
C ASN A 597 8.71 -15.69 -36.01
N ILE A 598 7.68 -16.23 -35.34
CA ILE A 598 7.81 -17.27 -34.31
C ILE A 598 8.50 -18.52 -34.86
N SER A 599 8.02 -19.07 -35.99
CA SER A 599 8.62 -20.23 -36.66
C SER A 599 10.09 -19.98 -37.01
N THR A 600 10.41 -18.85 -37.65
CA THR A 600 11.79 -18.51 -38.06
C THR A 600 12.74 -18.43 -36.87
N ARG A 601 12.26 -18.00 -35.69
CA ARG A 601 13.06 -17.97 -34.45
C ARG A 601 13.15 -19.33 -33.79
N LEU A 602 12.04 -20.06 -33.64
CA LEU A 602 12.04 -21.44 -33.15
C LEU A 602 12.97 -22.33 -34.00
N GLN A 603 12.97 -22.19 -35.32
CA GLN A 603 13.79 -23.00 -36.24
C GLN A 603 15.30 -22.78 -36.05
N LYS A 604 15.72 -21.64 -35.50
CA LYS A 604 17.13 -21.35 -35.14
C LYS A 604 17.53 -21.88 -33.77
N LEU A 605 16.57 -22.10 -32.88
CA LEU A 605 16.78 -22.39 -31.45
C LEU A 605 16.47 -23.85 -31.09
N VAL A 606 15.30 -24.32 -31.51
CA VAL A 606 14.74 -25.65 -31.24
C VAL A 606 14.01 -26.14 -32.50
N PRO A 607 14.73 -26.65 -33.52
CA PRO A 607 14.13 -27.14 -34.76
C PRO A 607 12.98 -28.14 -34.58
N PRO A 608 13.02 -29.11 -33.62
CA PRO A 608 11.87 -29.99 -33.35
C PRO A 608 10.58 -29.25 -33.02
N LEU A 609 10.68 -28.17 -32.24
CA LEU A 609 9.55 -27.37 -31.78
C LEU A 609 9.01 -26.46 -32.88
N ALA A 610 9.87 -25.97 -33.77
CA ALA A 610 9.48 -25.26 -35.00
C ALA A 610 8.72 -26.18 -35.97
N CYS A 611 9.24 -27.37 -36.25
CA CYS A 611 8.56 -28.35 -37.10
C CYS A 611 7.16 -28.72 -36.55
N LEU A 612 7.02 -28.86 -35.23
CA LEU A 612 5.71 -29.09 -34.61
C LEU A 612 4.80 -27.86 -34.72
N PHE A 613 5.34 -26.66 -34.50
CA PHE A 613 4.58 -25.39 -34.59
C PHE A 613 4.00 -25.19 -36.00
N ASP A 614 4.82 -25.33 -37.04
CA ASP A 614 4.38 -25.17 -38.43
C ASP A 614 3.42 -26.27 -38.90
N LYS A 615 3.51 -27.46 -38.29
CA LYS A 615 2.62 -28.61 -38.54
C LYS A 615 1.24 -28.46 -37.89
N VAL A 616 1.18 -27.81 -36.73
CA VAL A 616 -0.04 -27.62 -35.94
C VAL A 616 -0.80 -26.36 -36.34
N PHE A 617 -0.07 -25.26 -36.57
CA PHE A 617 -0.60 -23.99 -36.98
C PHE A 617 -0.33 -23.80 -38.48
N PRO A 618 -1.36 -23.77 -39.36
CA PRO A 618 -1.15 -23.60 -40.81
C PRO A 618 -0.68 -22.19 -41.17
N ASP A 619 -0.11 -22.02 -42.38
CA ASP A 619 0.45 -20.74 -42.88
C ASP A 619 -0.53 -19.55 -42.89
N LYS A 620 -1.84 -19.83 -42.94
CA LYS A 620 -2.93 -18.84 -43.04
C LYS A 620 -4.06 -19.21 -42.10
N TRP A 621 -4.74 -18.21 -41.53
CA TRP A 621 -5.84 -18.43 -40.57
C TRP A 621 -6.95 -19.35 -41.11
N ALA A 622 -7.29 -19.25 -42.40
CA ALA A 622 -8.30 -20.11 -43.03
C ALA A 622 -7.96 -21.63 -42.95
N GLY A 623 -6.68 -22.00 -42.85
CA GLY A 623 -6.28 -23.39 -42.64
C GLY A 623 -6.64 -23.94 -41.26
N MET A 624 -6.85 -23.07 -40.25
CA MET A 624 -7.20 -23.48 -38.89
C MET A 624 -8.55 -24.21 -38.83
N ALA A 625 -9.45 -23.96 -39.79
CA ALA A 625 -10.72 -24.69 -39.93
C ALA A 625 -10.53 -26.17 -40.31
N GLN A 626 -9.37 -26.55 -40.86
CA GLN A 626 -9.02 -27.93 -41.21
C GLN A 626 -8.40 -28.71 -40.03
N VAL A 627 -8.06 -28.03 -38.93
CA VAL A 627 -7.48 -28.66 -37.73
C VAL A 627 -8.53 -28.66 -36.62
N HIS A 628 -8.89 -29.85 -36.13
CA HIS A 628 -9.99 -30.00 -35.17
C HIS A 628 -9.76 -29.12 -33.91
N PRO A 629 -10.68 -28.18 -33.56
CA PRO A 629 -10.40 -27.15 -32.56
C PRO A 629 -9.94 -27.64 -31.18
N SER A 630 -10.37 -28.81 -30.73
CA SER A 630 -9.89 -29.41 -29.48
C SER A 630 -8.38 -29.66 -29.50
N VAL A 631 -7.86 -30.24 -30.59
CA VAL A 631 -6.44 -30.59 -30.79
C VAL A 631 -5.60 -29.30 -30.75
N THR A 632 -6.01 -28.30 -31.51
CA THR A 632 -5.34 -27.00 -31.57
C THR A 632 -5.30 -26.31 -30.20
N LEU A 633 -6.40 -26.35 -29.43
CA LEU A 633 -6.41 -25.78 -28.08
C LEU A 633 -5.50 -26.54 -27.09
N ARG A 634 -5.31 -27.85 -27.24
CA ARG A 634 -4.32 -28.59 -26.43
C ARG A 634 -2.89 -28.20 -26.79
N TYR A 635 -2.58 -28.05 -28.08
CA TYR A 635 -1.27 -27.55 -28.49
C TYR A 635 -1.00 -26.12 -28.03
N VAL A 636 -2.00 -25.22 -28.11
CA VAL A 636 -1.87 -23.87 -27.56
C VAL A 636 -1.44 -23.93 -26.09
N THR A 637 -2.08 -24.77 -25.27
CA THR A 637 -1.68 -24.97 -23.86
C THR A 637 -0.27 -25.56 -23.70
N LEU A 638 0.16 -26.49 -24.55
CA LEU A 638 1.52 -27.03 -24.53
C LEU A 638 2.57 -25.95 -24.90
N PHE A 639 2.33 -25.15 -25.94
CA PHE A 639 3.23 -24.07 -26.34
C PHE A 639 3.24 -22.90 -25.34
N GLU A 640 2.11 -22.59 -24.68
CA GLU A 640 2.06 -21.63 -23.57
C GLU A 640 2.98 -22.07 -22.42
N GLN A 641 2.91 -23.34 -22.02
CA GLN A 641 3.73 -23.90 -20.95
C GLN A 641 5.23 -23.99 -21.34
N LEU A 642 5.55 -24.35 -22.58
CA LEU A 642 6.93 -24.31 -23.11
C LEU A 642 7.48 -22.88 -23.26
N ALA A 643 6.62 -21.85 -23.24
CA ALA A 643 6.98 -20.44 -23.32
C ALA A 643 6.96 -19.70 -21.98
N ALA A 644 6.62 -20.37 -20.87
CA ALA A 644 6.61 -19.79 -19.54
C ALA A 644 8.01 -19.33 -19.09
N GLU A 645 8.08 -18.44 -18.10
CA GLU A 645 9.35 -18.07 -17.46
C GLU A 645 9.81 -19.08 -16.37
N GLU A 646 8.97 -20.09 -16.12
CA GLU A 646 9.18 -21.20 -15.18
C GLU A 646 10.27 -22.20 -15.60
N SER A 647 10.80 -22.93 -14.62
CA SER A 647 11.77 -24.00 -14.82
C SER A 647 11.18 -25.19 -15.58
N ALA A 648 11.97 -25.77 -16.49
CA ALA A 648 11.64 -27.04 -17.14
C ALA A 648 11.34 -28.16 -16.13
N LEU A 649 11.91 -28.10 -14.93
CA LEU A 649 11.68 -29.06 -13.85
C LEU A 649 10.39 -28.85 -13.04
N GLN A 650 9.72 -27.70 -13.18
CA GLN A 650 8.36 -27.53 -12.65
C GLN A 650 7.36 -28.33 -13.50
N MET A 651 7.55 -28.37 -14.83
CA MET A 651 6.71 -29.17 -15.73
C MET A 651 7.19 -30.64 -15.87
N VAL A 652 8.48 -30.92 -15.68
CA VAL A 652 9.06 -32.28 -15.75
C VAL A 652 10.08 -32.49 -14.62
N ASN A 653 9.57 -32.80 -13.43
CA ASN A 653 10.39 -33.21 -12.28
C ASN A 653 11.10 -34.57 -12.53
N ALA A 654 11.91 -35.05 -11.57
CA ALA A 654 12.67 -36.30 -11.75
C ALA A 654 11.79 -37.54 -12.05
N SER A 655 10.66 -37.72 -11.35
CA SER A 655 9.68 -38.80 -11.64
C SER A 655 9.10 -38.65 -13.06
N ALA A 656 8.72 -37.43 -13.44
CA ALA A 656 8.20 -37.12 -14.76
C ALA A 656 9.24 -37.35 -15.87
N LEU A 657 10.54 -37.13 -15.59
CA LEU A 657 11.63 -37.37 -16.53
C LEU A 657 11.87 -38.86 -16.78
N ASP A 658 11.78 -39.71 -15.77
CA ASP A 658 11.87 -41.17 -15.93
C ASP A 658 10.66 -41.73 -16.70
N LYS A 659 9.47 -41.19 -16.43
CA LYS A 659 8.22 -41.47 -17.16
C LYS A 659 8.29 -41.05 -18.62
N LEU A 660 8.76 -39.83 -18.89
CA LEU A 660 9.01 -39.32 -20.25
C LEU A 660 10.11 -40.13 -20.96
N THR A 661 11.15 -40.54 -20.25
CA THR A 661 12.21 -41.43 -20.75
C THR A 661 11.67 -42.79 -21.18
N THR A 662 10.78 -43.37 -20.38
CA THR A 662 10.10 -44.63 -20.67
C THR A 662 9.23 -44.49 -21.92
N PHE A 663 8.39 -43.45 -21.99
CA PHE A 663 7.53 -43.19 -23.14
C PHE A 663 8.31 -42.92 -24.44
N VAL A 664 9.36 -42.08 -24.39
CA VAL A 664 10.21 -41.77 -25.56
C VAL A 664 10.93 -43.00 -26.11
N THR A 665 11.17 -44.02 -25.28
CA THR A 665 11.80 -45.28 -25.71
C THR A 665 10.82 -46.20 -26.46
N GLU A 666 9.53 -46.13 -26.15
CA GLU A 666 8.49 -46.94 -26.79
C GLU A 666 7.14 -46.18 -26.87
N PRO A 667 7.02 -45.20 -27.79
CA PRO A 667 5.87 -44.28 -27.82
C PRO A 667 4.65 -44.93 -28.45
N THR A 668 3.87 -45.65 -27.65
CA THR A 668 2.59 -46.27 -28.05
C THR A 668 1.38 -45.57 -27.41
N PRO A 669 0.19 -45.58 -28.03
CA PRO A 669 -1.04 -45.04 -27.43
C PRO A 669 -1.31 -45.60 -26.03
N GLY A 670 -1.11 -46.91 -25.83
CA GLY A 670 -1.26 -47.59 -24.55
C GLY A 670 -0.20 -47.23 -23.48
N LYS A 671 0.81 -46.42 -23.81
CA LYS A 671 1.82 -45.88 -22.88
C LYS A 671 1.71 -44.36 -22.66
N ALA A 672 0.82 -43.66 -23.37
CA ALA A 672 0.66 -42.21 -23.22
C ALA A 672 0.29 -41.80 -21.77
N TRP A 673 -0.56 -42.58 -21.08
CA TRP A 673 -0.99 -42.32 -19.69
C TRP A 673 0.17 -42.26 -18.67
N ILE A 674 1.34 -42.82 -18.99
CA ILE A 674 2.54 -42.72 -18.15
C ILE A 674 2.98 -41.24 -18.02
N LEU A 675 2.63 -40.40 -18.99
CA LEU A 675 2.84 -38.95 -19.00
C LEU A 675 1.81 -38.16 -18.16
N ARG A 676 1.03 -38.79 -17.28
CA ARG A 676 0.08 -38.08 -16.39
C ARG A 676 0.74 -37.01 -15.52
N ASP A 677 2.00 -37.20 -15.16
CA ASP A 677 2.85 -36.23 -14.47
C ASP A 677 3.20 -34.98 -15.34
N ILE A 678 2.85 -34.99 -16.63
CA ILE A 678 3.10 -33.89 -17.61
C ILE A 678 1.76 -33.54 -18.30
N PRO A 679 0.80 -32.93 -17.60
CA PRO A 679 -0.61 -32.96 -18.03
C PRO A 679 -0.89 -32.26 -19.36
N ALA A 680 -0.12 -31.22 -19.73
CA ALA A 680 -0.26 -30.55 -21.02
C ALA A 680 0.13 -31.46 -22.20
N LEU A 681 1.17 -32.29 -22.03
CA LEU A 681 1.66 -33.21 -23.05
C LEU A 681 0.73 -34.42 -23.20
N LEU A 682 0.26 -35.00 -22.09
CA LEU A 682 -0.75 -36.07 -22.11
C LEU A 682 -2.02 -35.60 -22.84
N LYS A 683 -2.54 -34.42 -22.52
CA LYS A 683 -3.76 -33.87 -23.15
C LYS A 683 -3.62 -33.66 -24.66
N VAL A 684 -2.41 -33.38 -25.17
CA VAL A 684 -2.13 -33.37 -26.62
C VAL A 684 -2.18 -34.78 -27.20
N PHE A 685 -1.52 -35.76 -26.55
CA PHE A 685 -1.55 -37.15 -27.01
C PHE A 685 -2.96 -37.76 -27.01
N GLU A 686 -3.79 -37.50 -25.99
CA GLU A 686 -5.20 -37.89 -25.95
C GLU A 686 -5.98 -37.35 -27.15
N ALA A 687 -5.75 -36.08 -27.52
CA ALA A 687 -6.41 -35.44 -28.65
C ALA A 687 -5.93 -35.99 -30.01
N GLU A 688 -4.63 -36.26 -30.16
CA GLU A 688 -4.07 -36.90 -31.36
C GLU A 688 -4.56 -38.35 -31.53
N ILE A 689 -4.63 -39.14 -30.45
CA ILE A 689 -5.23 -40.48 -30.49
C ILE A 689 -6.70 -40.37 -30.91
N LYS A 690 -7.48 -39.49 -30.26
CA LYS A 690 -8.92 -39.34 -30.54
C LYS A 690 -9.24 -38.89 -31.97
N HIS A 691 -8.41 -38.02 -32.55
CA HIS A 691 -8.71 -37.37 -33.84
C HIS A 691 -7.85 -37.85 -35.03
N ARG A 692 -6.75 -38.60 -34.79
CA ARG A 692 -5.87 -39.15 -35.84
C ARG A 692 -5.42 -40.61 -35.61
N GLY A 693 -5.78 -41.22 -34.47
CA GLY A 693 -5.42 -42.61 -34.11
C GLY A 693 -3.93 -42.88 -33.91
N THR A 694 -3.07 -41.87 -34.10
CA THR A 694 -1.61 -42.01 -34.24
C THR A 694 -0.91 -40.74 -33.75
N PHE A 695 0.39 -40.83 -33.46
CA PHE A 695 1.20 -39.71 -33.00
C PHE A 695 1.92 -39.01 -34.17
N PRO A 696 1.88 -37.66 -34.27
CA PRO A 696 2.75 -36.93 -35.19
C PRO A 696 4.23 -37.17 -34.88
N ALA A 697 5.04 -37.41 -35.92
CA ALA A 697 6.48 -37.63 -35.76
C ALA A 697 7.19 -36.39 -35.17
N GLU A 698 6.66 -35.19 -35.47
CA GLU A 698 7.10 -33.92 -34.93
C GLU A 698 6.89 -33.82 -33.41
N LEU A 699 5.75 -34.32 -32.90
CA LEU A 699 5.44 -34.36 -31.47
C LEU A 699 6.38 -35.31 -30.73
N LEU A 700 6.71 -36.47 -31.31
CA LEU A 700 7.68 -37.40 -30.76
C LEU A 700 9.10 -36.80 -30.73
N ARG A 701 9.50 -36.04 -31.76
CA ARG A 701 10.77 -35.28 -31.75
C ARG A 701 10.80 -34.20 -30.65
N VAL A 702 9.68 -33.53 -30.38
CA VAL A 702 9.56 -32.60 -29.25
C VAL A 702 9.68 -33.33 -27.91
N CYS A 703 9.12 -34.54 -27.76
CA CYS A 703 9.30 -35.35 -26.55
C CYS A 703 10.76 -35.76 -26.31
N VAL A 704 11.49 -36.12 -27.37
CA VAL A 704 12.96 -36.38 -27.30
C VAL A 704 13.73 -35.15 -26.84
N TRP A 705 13.41 -33.97 -27.40
CA TRP A 705 14.02 -32.70 -26.99
C TRP A 705 13.67 -32.33 -25.55
N MET A 706 12.41 -32.49 -25.12
CA MET A 706 11.98 -32.22 -23.75
C MET A 706 12.71 -33.11 -22.74
N LYS A 707 12.85 -34.42 -23.04
CA LYS A 707 13.67 -35.36 -22.24
C LYS A 707 15.11 -34.86 -22.11
N ALA A 708 15.73 -34.43 -23.21
CA ALA A 708 17.10 -33.93 -23.21
C ALA A 708 17.24 -32.65 -22.35
N ARG A 709 16.38 -31.65 -22.57
CA ARG A 709 16.42 -30.37 -21.85
C ARG A 709 16.13 -30.50 -20.34
N ALA A 710 15.15 -31.32 -19.96
CA ALA A 710 14.87 -31.57 -18.55
C ALA A 710 16.02 -32.32 -17.86
N ASN A 711 16.63 -33.31 -18.52
CA ASN A 711 17.83 -33.94 -17.99
C ASN A 711 19.00 -32.95 -17.86
N GLU A 712 19.25 -32.11 -18.86
CA GLU A 712 20.30 -31.08 -18.83
C GLU A 712 20.14 -30.16 -17.59
N VAL A 713 18.97 -29.56 -17.41
CA VAL A 713 18.67 -28.69 -16.25
C VAL A 713 18.78 -29.44 -14.92
N LEU A 714 18.45 -30.74 -14.89
CA LEU A 714 18.61 -31.59 -13.70
C LEU A 714 20.09 -31.92 -13.41
N GLN A 715 20.94 -32.11 -14.42
CA GLN A 715 22.37 -32.34 -14.23
C GLN A 715 23.11 -31.05 -13.85
N ASP A 716 22.72 -29.89 -14.38
CA ASP A 716 23.26 -28.59 -13.97
C ASP A 716 23.02 -28.33 -12.47
N LEU A 717 21.83 -28.67 -11.96
CA LEU A 717 21.53 -28.66 -10.53
C LEU A 717 22.36 -29.67 -9.75
N LYS A 718 22.33 -30.95 -10.16
CA LYS A 718 23.01 -32.05 -9.42
C LYS A 718 24.52 -31.89 -9.35
N SER A 719 25.14 -31.37 -10.42
CA SER A 719 26.59 -31.23 -10.50
C SER A 719 27.15 -30.04 -9.72
N GLY A 720 26.30 -29.05 -9.38
CA GLY A 720 26.75 -27.78 -8.80
C GLY A 720 27.63 -26.94 -9.74
N ASN A 721 27.83 -27.36 -11.00
CA ASN A 721 28.59 -26.65 -12.04
C ASN A 721 27.83 -25.45 -12.62
N LEU A 722 26.78 -25.03 -11.94
CA LEU A 722 26.17 -23.72 -12.05
C LEU A 722 27.30 -22.68 -12.04
N PRO A 723 27.43 -21.84 -13.08
CA PRO A 723 28.53 -20.89 -13.20
C PRO A 723 28.54 -19.97 -11.98
N PRO A 724 29.70 -19.34 -11.66
CA PRO A 724 29.67 -18.25 -10.70
C PRO A 724 28.56 -17.25 -11.10
N LEU A 725 27.91 -16.69 -10.09
CA LEU A 725 27.23 -15.40 -10.26
C LEU A 725 28.20 -14.50 -11.03
N PRO A 726 27.76 -13.74 -12.04
CA PRO A 726 28.64 -12.77 -12.66
C PRO A 726 29.26 -11.97 -11.51
N GLU A 727 30.59 -11.89 -11.46
CA GLU A 727 31.23 -11.08 -10.43
C GLU A 727 30.57 -9.71 -10.48
N ILE A 728 30.11 -9.24 -9.33
CA ILE A 728 29.57 -7.90 -9.21
C ILE A 728 30.79 -7.02 -9.44
N ILE A 729 31.01 -6.64 -10.70
CA ILE A 729 32.16 -5.85 -11.09
C ILE A 729 32.03 -4.59 -10.26
N HIS A 730 32.99 -4.39 -9.36
CA HIS A 730 33.02 -3.27 -8.43
C HIS A 730 33.45 -2.00 -9.16
N THR A 731 32.71 -1.65 -10.22
CA THR A 731 32.58 -0.26 -10.66
C THR A 731 31.91 0.48 -9.51
N SER A 732 32.69 1.33 -8.83
CA SER A 732 32.27 2.16 -7.68
C SER A 732 30.92 2.82 -7.91
N ASP A 733 30.72 3.32 -9.12
CA ASP A 733 29.71 4.32 -9.49
C ASP A 733 28.28 3.73 -9.59
N LYS A 734 28.09 2.43 -9.32
CA LYS A 734 26.78 1.77 -9.24
C LYS A 734 26.61 0.89 -7.99
N GLN A 735 27.50 1.01 -7.00
CA GLN A 735 27.54 0.08 -5.87
C GLN A 735 26.47 0.36 -4.79
N ASP A 736 25.83 1.54 -4.77
CA ASP A 736 24.96 1.96 -3.65
C ASP A 736 23.44 1.84 -3.88
N ASN A 737 22.98 1.51 -5.09
CA ASN A 737 21.53 1.31 -5.36
C ASN A 737 20.89 0.14 -4.58
N TRP A 738 21.69 -0.74 -3.96
CA TRP A 738 21.21 -1.77 -3.01
C TRP A 738 21.58 -1.47 -1.54
N LYS A 739 22.47 -0.51 -1.28
CA LYS A 739 22.91 -0.11 0.07
C LYS A 739 22.09 1.05 0.66
N LYS A 740 21.29 1.74 -0.14
CA LYS A 740 20.64 3.01 0.21
C LYS A 740 19.70 2.98 1.46
N TYR A 741 19.36 1.80 2.00
CA TYR A 741 18.42 1.64 3.13
C TYR A 741 18.79 0.54 4.15
N PHE A 742 20.07 0.23 4.39
CA PHE A 742 20.47 -0.65 5.51
C PHE A 742 21.60 -0.04 6.34
N TYR A 743 21.24 0.65 7.43
CA TYR A 743 22.12 0.94 8.56
C TYR A 743 21.30 1.20 9.85
N SER A 744 20.95 0.11 10.55
CA SER A 744 20.51 0.15 11.94
C SER A 744 21.17 -0.96 12.75
N ALA A 745 22.16 -0.56 13.56
CA ALA A 745 22.64 -1.22 14.77
C ALA A 745 22.89 -2.76 14.76
N GLU A 746 23.98 -3.19 14.13
CA GLU A 746 24.80 -4.28 14.69
C GLU A 746 26.14 -3.70 15.17
N PHE A 747 26.33 -3.60 16.50
CA PHE A 747 27.62 -3.83 17.18
C PHE A 747 27.41 -3.83 18.72
N CYS A 748 27.80 -4.92 19.38
CA CYS A 748 27.95 -5.08 20.85
C CYS A 748 26.73 -4.77 21.76
N LEU A 749 25.80 -5.73 21.89
CA LEU A 749 25.09 -5.97 23.15
C LEU A 749 25.73 -7.15 23.91
N GLY A 750 26.84 -6.84 24.59
CA GLY A 750 27.65 -7.80 25.35
C GLY A 750 28.06 -7.29 26.73
N GLY A 751 27.18 -6.55 27.41
CA GLY A 751 27.43 -5.95 28.71
C GLY A 751 26.30 -5.04 29.19
N THR A 752 26.25 -4.78 30.50
CA THR A 752 25.21 -3.95 31.13
C THR A 752 25.39 -2.47 30.76
N CYS A 753 24.60 -1.97 29.81
CA CYS A 753 24.56 -0.55 29.43
C CYS A 753 23.75 0.29 30.43
N SER A 754 24.11 1.57 30.59
CA SER A 754 23.39 2.51 31.45
C SER A 754 22.40 3.38 30.65
N SER A 755 21.49 4.07 31.35
CA SER A 755 20.56 5.02 30.73
C SER A 755 21.27 6.23 30.09
N LEU A 756 22.53 6.49 30.43
CA LEU A 756 23.36 7.52 29.78
C LEU A 756 23.80 7.08 28.37
N ASP A 757 24.04 5.78 28.18
CA ASP A 757 24.52 5.22 26.92
C ASP A 757 23.39 5.20 25.88
N VAL A 758 22.18 4.84 26.29
CA VAL A 758 20.97 4.90 25.45
C VAL A 758 20.69 6.33 24.98
N MET A 759 20.73 7.32 25.88
CA MET A 759 20.60 8.74 25.52
C MET A 759 21.70 9.21 24.55
N THR A 760 22.93 8.70 24.72
CA THR A 760 24.05 9.01 23.82
C THR A 760 23.89 8.36 22.45
N LEU A 761 23.31 7.15 22.38
CA LEU A 761 22.98 6.47 21.14
C LEU A 761 21.90 7.24 20.36
N ILE A 762 20.81 7.61 21.04
CA ILE A 762 19.69 8.39 20.46
C ILE A 762 20.20 9.72 19.90
N LEU A 763 20.99 10.48 20.67
CA LEU A 763 21.55 11.75 20.21
C LEU A 763 22.50 11.57 19.01
N LYS A 764 23.36 10.54 19.00
CA LYS A 764 24.23 10.26 17.84
C LYS A 764 23.44 9.81 16.61
N PHE A 765 22.39 9.02 16.79
CA PHE A 765 21.55 8.54 15.69
C PHE A 765 20.81 9.70 15.00
N TYR A 766 20.16 10.58 15.77
CA TYR A 766 19.48 11.76 15.24
C TYR A 766 20.43 12.79 14.60
N ILE A 767 21.68 12.90 15.06
CA ILE A 767 22.68 13.83 14.49
C ILE A 767 23.29 13.30 13.18
N ASN A 768 23.45 11.99 13.00
CA ASN A 768 24.16 11.41 11.84
C ASN A 768 23.29 11.10 10.61
N GLN A 769 21.97 11.00 10.76
CA GLN A 769 21.06 10.64 9.64
C GLN A 769 20.37 11.83 8.99
N GLU A 770 19.84 12.78 9.79
CA GLU A 770 18.97 13.85 9.27
C GLU A 770 19.67 15.21 9.18
N GLY A 771 20.18 15.52 7.98
CA GLY A 771 20.82 16.80 7.64
C GLY A 771 19.86 17.99 7.50
N SER A 772 18.59 17.85 7.89
CA SER A 772 17.57 18.91 7.84
C SER A 772 16.46 18.65 8.86
N TRP A 773 15.91 19.72 9.46
CA TRP A 773 14.68 19.61 10.27
C TRP A 773 13.45 19.74 9.37
N GLY A 774 12.92 18.61 8.90
CA GLY A 774 11.68 18.52 8.12
C GLY A 774 10.85 17.30 8.49
N ASN A 775 9.78 17.50 9.27
CA ASN A 775 8.73 16.51 9.58
C ASN A 775 9.18 15.21 10.29
N ALA A 776 9.46 15.31 11.60
CA ALA A 776 9.38 14.16 12.50
C ALA A 776 8.01 14.10 13.18
N ALA A 777 7.34 12.95 13.13
CA ALA A 777 6.26 12.57 14.04
C ALA A 777 6.79 11.47 14.98
N VAL A 778 6.28 11.39 16.22
CA VAL A 778 6.90 10.61 17.30
C VAL A 778 5.89 9.72 18.02
N MET A 779 6.38 8.58 18.52
CA MET A 779 5.63 7.59 19.32
C MET A 779 4.83 8.16 20.49
N ARG A 780 3.76 7.43 20.87
CA ARG A 780 2.90 7.72 22.03
C ARG A 780 3.65 7.74 23.37
N VAL A 781 3.34 8.75 24.18
CA VAL A 781 3.26 8.66 25.64
C VAL A 781 1.91 9.27 26.07
N GLN A 782 1.27 8.70 27.10
CA GLN A 782 -0.08 9.01 27.56
C GLN A 782 -0.08 9.59 29.01
N PRO A 783 -1.19 10.12 29.56
CA PRO A 783 -2.17 11.03 28.92
C PRO A 783 -2.73 12.10 29.91
N ASP A 784 -2.50 13.42 29.72
CA ASP A 784 -3.31 14.41 30.50
C ASP A 784 -3.32 15.87 29.99
N VAL A 785 -2.34 16.33 29.20
CA VAL A 785 -2.23 17.77 28.84
C VAL A 785 -2.23 18.00 27.32
N THR A 786 -3.41 17.93 26.70
CA THR A 786 -3.58 18.13 25.24
C THR A 786 -4.85 18.94 24.92
N LYS A 787 -4.84 20.26 25.16
CA LYS A 787 -5.92 21.16 24.70
C LYS A 787 -5.50 22.50 24.06
N ASN A 788 -4.19 22.81 24.00
CA ASN A 788 -3.67 24.07 23.44
C ASN A 788 -2.86 23.92 22.14
N ILE A 789 -2.53 22.69 21.72
CA ILE A 789 -1.36 22.42 20.86
C ILE A 789 -1.52 22.84 19.38
N ILE A 790 -2.75 22.85 18.82
CA ILE A 790 -2.93 23.09 17.38
C ILE A 790 -2.91 24.60 17.01
N ARG A 791 -3.28 25.50 17.93
CA ARG A 791 -3.13 26.96 17.71
C ARG A 791 -1.68 27.45 17.83
N LEU A 792 -0.77 26.59 18.29
CA LEU A 792 0.65 26.87 18.47
C LEU A 792 1.51 26.48 17.25
N PHE A 793 1.00 25.68 16.30
CA PHE A 793 1.86 24.94 15.36
C PHE A 793 2.76 25.80 14.45
N TYR A 794 2.39 27.06 14.17
CA TYR A 794 3.20 28.01 13.39
C TYR A 794 3.92 29.09 14.21
N SER A 795 3.60 29.27 15.51
CA SER A 795 4.49 29.97 16.43
C SER A 795 5.65 29.08 16.87
N ASP A 796 5.38 27.78 17.04
CA ASP A 796 6.18 26.94 17.90
C ASP A 796 7.39 26.29 17.25
N ILE A 797 7.61 26.42 15.93
CA ILE A 797 8.90 26.00 15.35
C ILE A 797 9.98 27.06 15.64
N THR A 798 9.58 28.34 15.76
CA THR A 798 10.44 29.39 16.34
C THR A 798 10.62 29.15 17.85
N LEU A 799 9.54 28.78 18.56
CA LEU A 799 9.59 28.53 20.00
C LEU A 799 10.35 27.24 20.38
N ALA A 800 10.34 26.20 19.55
CA ALA A 800 11.04 24.93 19.79
C ALA A 800 12.56 25.12 19.70
N SER A 801 13.01 25.86 18.67
CA SER A 801 14.39 26.32 18.56
C SER A 801 14.85 27.07 19.82
N TYR A 802 14.01 27.98 20.32
CA TYR A 802 14.27 28.74 21.54
C TYR A 802 14.16 27.91 22.83
N THR A 803 13.22 26.95 22.92
CA THR A 803 13.01 26.08 24.08
C THR A 803 14.11 25.02 24.20
N ALA A 804 14.67 24.58 23.07
CA ALA A 804 15.90 23.79 23.04
C ALA A 804 17.09 24.60 23.59
N LEU A 805 17.29 25.85 23.16
CA LEU A 805 18.33 26.74 23.70
C LEU A 805 18.12 27.03 25.20
N PHE A 806 16.88 27.22 25.65
CA PHE A 806 16.55 27.41 27.06
C PHE A 806 16.81 26.15 27.90
N SER A 807 16.45 24.97 27.38
CA SER A 807 16.67 23.68 28.04
C SER A 807 18.17 23.33 28.10
N LEU A 808 18.92 23.65 27.03
CA LEU A 808 20.37 23.56 26.98
C LEU A 808 21.00 24.48 28.03
N ARG A 809 20.60 25.75 28.09
CA ARG A 809 21.04 26.70 29.12
C ARG A 809 20.76 26.19 30.54
N LYS A 810 19.53 25.72 30.81
CA LYS A 810 19.14 25.18 32.13
C LYS A 810 19.98 23.96 32.49
N THR A 811 20.27 23.10 31.51
CA THR A 811 21.14 21.92 31.68
C THR A 811 22.58 22.32 31.98
N LEU A 812 23.15 23.29 31.27
CA LEU A 812 24.52 23.78 31.50
C LEU A 812 24.67 24.56 32.80
N ALA A 813 23.64 25.30 33.24
CA ALA A 813 23.61 25.92 34.56
C ALA A 813 23.57 24.88 35.70
N ALA A 814 22.88 23.75 35.49
CA ALA A 814 22.85 22.64 36.44
C ALA A 814 24.07 21.69 36.35
N LYS A 815 24.74 21.67 35.20
CA LYS A 815 25.90 20.80 34.89
C LYS A 815 26.98 21.60 34.14
N PRO A 816 27.68 22.53 34.81
CA PRO A 816 28.71 23.36 34.16
C PRO A 816 29.90 22.54 33.63
N ASN A 817 30.12 21.34 34.18
CA ASN A 817 31.09 20.37 33.66
C ASN A 817 30.75 19.86 32.25
N TYR A 818 29.55 20.09 31.71
CA TYR A 818 29.19 19.73 30.34
C TYR A 818 29.61 20.80 29.31
N ILE A 819 29.90 22.04 29.74
CA ILE A 819 30.29 23.16 28.85
C ILE A 819 31.49 22.81 27.93
N PRO A 820 32.58 22.17 28.41
CA PRO A 820 33.75 21.90 27.57
C PRO A 820 33.49 20.98 26.37
N TYR A 821 32.42 20.17 26.42
CA TYR A 821 32.07 19.19 25.38
C TYR A 821 31.29 19.80 24.21
N ILE A 822 30.67 20.97 24.38
CA ILE A 822 29.91 21.64 23.31
C ILE A 822 30.88 22.44 22.43
N LYS A 823 31.35 21.79 21.36
CA LYS A 823 32.30 22.39 20.40
C LYS A 823 31.67 23.07 19.19
N LYS A 824 30.46 22.65 18.78
CA LYS A 824 29.70 23.28 17.70
C LYS A 824 28.32 23.74 18.21
N LEU A 825 27.84 24.90 17.75
CA LEU A 825 26.49 25.40 18.03
C LEU A 825 25.89 26.02 16.76
N TRP A 826 24.66 25.63 16.42
CA TRP A 826 23.90 26.15 15.29
C TRP A 826 22.64 26.86 15.80
N VAL A 827 22.38 28.07 15.28
CA VAL A 827 21.29 28.94 15.73
C VAL A 827 20.59 29.55 14.51
N ARG A 828 19.33 29.17 14.26
CA ARG A 828 18.53 29.67 13.14
C ARG A 828 17.42 30.60 13.63
N PHE A 829 17.43 31.84 13.12
CA PHE A 829 16.48 32.90 13.43
C PHE A 829 15.68 33.27 12.17
N GLY A 830 14.57 32.59 11.91
CA GLY A 830 13.64 33.00 10.85
C GLY A 830 12.83 31.86 10.25
N PHE A 831 11.66 32.21 9.71
CA PHE A 831 10.75 31.29 9.03
C PHE A 831 10.62 31.58 7.53
N LEU A 832 9.96 30.63 6.85
CA LEU A 832 9.88 30.48 5.39
C LEU A 832 9.54 31.78 4.64
N VAL A 833 10.29 32.01 3.56
CA VAL A 833 9.88 32.87 2.45
C VAL A 833 9.92 32.02 1.19
N SER A 834 8.74 31.69 0.66
CA SER A 834 8.54 31.16 -0.70
C SER A 834 7.44 31.99 -1.35
N GLN A 835 7.74 32.60 -2.49
CA GLN A 835 6.80 33.49 -3.16
C GLN A 835 5.60 32.71 -3.74
N GLN A 836 4.40 33.28 -3.67
CA GLN A 836 3.29 32.85 -4.52
C GLN A 836 3.32 33.60 -5.85
N PRO A 837 3.03 32.90 -6.96
CA PRO A 837 2.34 33.48 -8.10
C PRO A 837 0.90 32.93 -8.19
N GLY A 838 -0.10 33.81 -8.18
CA GLY A 838 -1.40 33.48 -8.80
C GLY A 838 -2.66 33.33 -7.93
N VAL A 839 -2.98 34.30 -7.07
CA VAL A 839 -4.40 34.69 -6.88
C VAL A 839 -4.52 36.19 -7.15
N MET A 840 -5.17 36.54 -8.27
CA MET A 840 -5.62 37.89 -8.56
C MET A 840 -6.90 38.20 -7.78
N ASP A 841 -7.02 39.43 -7.30
CA ASP A 841 -8.15 39.91 -6.50
C ASP A 841 -9.44 40.06 -7.34
N MET A 842 -10.59 39.87 -6.68
CA MET A 842 -11.91 40.31 -7.11
C MET A 842 -12.79 40.67 -5.89
N ASN A 843 -12.61 41.90 -5.41
CA ASN A 843 -13.62 42.72 -4.70
C ASN A 843 -13.81 42.48 -3.18
N TYR A 844 -13.04 43.14 -2.30
CA TYR A 844 -13.28 44.55 -1.89
C TYR A 844 -12.24 45.08 -0.87
N PRO A 845 -12.07 46.40 -0.69
CA PRO A 845 -10.86 46.96 -0.08
C PRO A 845 -11.02 47.43 1.39
N VAL A 846 -10.03 47.10 2.22
CA VAL A 846 -9.58 47.90 3.39
C VAL A 846 -8.05 47.84 3.46
N GLN A 847 -7.39 48.97 3.70
CA GLN A 847 -5.93 49.00 3.90
C GLN A 847 -5.54 48.23 5.16
N TYR A 848 -4.66 47.26 5.03
CA TYR A 848 -3.82 46.78 6.13
C TYR A 848 -2.35 46.98 5.79
N ASP A 849 -1.63 47.57 6.74
CA ASP A 849 -0.18 47.76 6.68
C ASP A 849 0.54 46.43 6.91
N TYR A 850 1.27 45.96 5.89
CA TYR A 850 2.01 44.69 5.94
C TYR A 850 3.15 44.69 6.98
N ASP A 851 3.64 45.86 7.42
CA ASP A 851 4.61 45.96 8.52
C ASP A 851 4.00 45.74 9.92
N PHE A 852 2.67 45.59 10.03
CA PHE A 852 2.01 45.33 11.32
C PHE A 852 2.02 43.84 11.71
N LEU A 853 1.74 42.93 10.76
CA LEU A 853 1.61 41.49 11.03
C LEU A 853 2.96 40.81 11.36
N PHE A 854 4.08 41.36 10.87
CA PHE A 854 5.42 40.79 11.07
C PHE A 854 6.09 41.12 12.43
N ARG A 855 5.37 41.69 13.40
CA ARG A 855 5.94 42.23 14.66
C ARG A 855 6.24 41.21 15.76
N HIS A 856 6.24 39.92 15.47
CA HIS A 856 6.75 38.89 16.40
C HIS A 856 8.29 38.84 16.37
N TYR A 857 8.91 39.91 16.87
CA TYR A 857 10.32 39.93 17.23
C TYR A 857 10.56 39.00 18.42
N LEU A 858 11.75 38.41 18.53
CA LEU A 858 12.24 37.95 19.84
C LEU A 858 12.22 39.14 20.79
N SER A 859 11.55 38.99 21.93
CA SER A 859 11.51 40.03 22.95
C SER A 859 12.90 40.27 23.53
N LEU A 860 13.12 41.44 24.12
CA LEU A 860 14.41 41.80 24.71
C LEU A 860 14.87 40.74 25.74
N SER A 861 13.95 40.14 26.49
CA SER A 861 14.25 39.06 27.44
C SER A 861 14.76 37.80 26.74
N GLU A 862 14.14 37.38 25.64
CA GLU A 862 14.54 36.18 24.89
C GLU A 862 15.92 36.37 24.25
N MET A 863 16.18 37.57 23.72
CA MET A 863 17.50 37.99 23.25
C MET A 863 18.56 37.94 24.37
N GLU A 864 18.27 38.48 25.56
CA GLU A 864 19.20 38.38 26.70
C GLU A 864 19.46 36.93 27.12
N ARG A 865 18.48 36.02 27.02
CA ARG A 865 18.72 34.60 27.33
C ARG A 865 19.63 33.90 26.31
N VAL A 866 19.59 34.32 25.05
CA VAL A 866 20.57 33.89 24.03
C VAL A 866 21.96 34.46 24.35
N ARG A 867 22.06 35.73 24.78
CA ARG A 867 23.33 36.35 25.25
C ARG A 867 23.96 35.51 26.36
N GLU A 868 23.18 35.16 27.36
CA GLU A 868 23.65 34.40 28.53
C GLU A 868 24.11 32.99 28.15
N LEU A 869 23.41 32.29 27.24
CA LEU A 869 23.84 30.98 26.74
C LEU A 869 25.15 31.08 25.93
N LEU A 870 25.24 32.04 25.01
CA LEU A 870 26.45 32.25 24.21
C LEU A 870 27.65 32.65 25.09
N HIS A 871 27.43 33.47 26.12
CA HIS A 871 28.45 33.84 27.09
C HIS A 871 28.94 32.63 27.90
N VAL A 872 28.03 31.77 28.36
CA VAL A 872 28.38 30.51 29.06
C VAL A 872 29.18 29.54 28.16
N LEU A 873 28.85 29.46 26.87
CA LEU A 873 29.56 28.60 25.90
C LEU A 873 30.88 29.20 25.38
N SER A 874 31.05 30.51 25.48
CA SER A 874 32.11 31.27 24.78
C SER A 874 33.53 30.75 25.01
N GLY A 875 33.84 30.29 26.23
CA GLY A 875 35.16 29.79 26.61
C GLY A 875 35.54 28.43 26.03
N GLY A 876 34.59 27.69 25.44
CA GLY A 876 34.81 26.33 24.93
C GLY A 876 34.33 26.05 23.50
N LEU A 877 33.56 26.96 22.91
CA LEU A 877 32.97 26.80 21.57
C LEU A 877 34.01 27.02 20.45
N LYS A 878 34.05 26.12 19.46
CA LYS A 878 34.94 26.17 18.28
C LYS A 878 34.23 26.61 17.00
N THR A 879 33.00 26.12 16.77
CA THR A 879 32.18 26.45 15.59
C THR A 879 30.87 27.10 16.03
N LEU A 880 30.54 28.26 15.47
CA LEU A 880 29.26 28.95 15.67
C LEU A 880 28.60 29.25 14.32
N THR A 881 27.38 28.75 14.11
CA THR A 881 26.58 29.03 12.91
C THR A 881 25.34 29.82 13.28
N ILE A 882 25.17 31.00 12.69
CA ILE A 882 24.02 31.89 12.84
C ILE A 882 23.36 32.06 11.47
N LEU A 883 22.12 31.62 11.33
CA LEU A 883 21.35 31.74 10.08
C LEU A 883 20.15 32.64 10.30
N CYS A 884 20.08 33.81 9.64
CA CYS A 884 18.99 34.76 9.84
C CYS A 884 18.69 35.63 8.61
N THR A 885 17.40 35.81 8.31
CA THR A 885 16.89 36.47 7.09
C THR A 885 16.45 37.93 7.27
N ARG A 886 16.65 38.53 8.46
CA ARG A 886 16.32 39.95 8.75
C ARG A 886 17.39 40.59 9.65
N GLU A 887 17.65 41.89 9.52
CA GLU A 887 18.65 42.61 10.33
C GLU A 887 18.15 42.86 11.77
N TYR A 888 18.60 42.05 12.73
CA TYR A 888 18.32 42.25 14.16
C TYR A 888 19.46 43.04 14.83
N ASN A 889 19.39 44.38 14.81
CA ASN A 889 20.38 45.24 15.48
C ASN A 889 20.66 44.84 16.96
N GLN A 890 19.67 44.27 17.65
CA GLN A 890 19.82 43.75 19.01
C GLN A 890 20.74 42.52 19.09
N LEU A 891 20.78 41.66 18.07
CA LEU A 891 21.69 40.50 18.01
C LEU A 891 23.15 40.96 17.80
N THR A 892 23.36 41.99 16.97
CA THR A 892 24.71 42.54 16.77
C THR A 892 25.23 43.19 18.06
N ASN A 893 24.44 44.05 18.69
CA ASN A 893 24.78 44.65 20.00
C ASN A 893 25.00 43.60 21.11
N LEU A 894 24.32 42.44 21.02
CA LEU A 894 24.46 41.32 21.93
C LEU A 894 25.81 40.60 21.75
N LEU A 895 26.21 40.36 20.50
CA LEU A 895 27.48 39.72 20.15
C LEU A 895 28.68 40.66 20.31
N ASP A 896 28.47 41.98 20.23
CA ASP A 896 29.49 43.01 20.50
C ASP A 896 30.13 42.88 21.89
N HIS A 897 29.46 42.22 22.84
CA HIS A 897 29.89 42.05 24.23
C HIS A 897 30.40 40.64 24.59
N ILE A 898 30.50 39.70 23.63
CA ILE A 898 30.95 38.32 23.91
C ILE A 898 32.27 38.03 23.19
N VAL A 899 33.32 37.78 23.97
CA VAL A 899 34.62 37.29 23.50
C VAL A 899 34.58 35.76 23.45
N PHE A 900 34.85 35.16 22.29
CA PHE A 900 34.93 33.71 22.12
C PHE A 900 36.40 33.32 21.85
N PRO A 901 37.22 33.05 22.89
CA PRO A 901 38.66 32.83 22.72
C PRO A 901 39.01 31.56 21.93
N GLN A 902 38.12 30.55 21.88
CA GLN A 902 38.35 29.27 21.17
C GLN A 902 37.61 29.17 19.83
N LEU A 903 36.91 30.23 19.39
CA LEU A 903 36.15 30.19 18.15
C LEU A 903 37.09 30.17 16.95
N GLU A 904 37.13 29.03 16.26
CA GLU A 904 37.91 28.77 15.06
C GLU A 904 37.09 29.00 13.79
N GLU A 905 35.77 28.84 13.89
CA GLU A 905 34.84 28.92 12.76
C GLU A 905 33.57 29.71 13.11
N LEU A 906 33.19 30.65 12.23
CA LEU A 906 31.97 31.44 12.36
C LEU A 906 31.22 31.49 11.03
N GLU A 907 29.96 31.05 11.01
CA GLU A 907 29.00 31.39 9.96
C GLU A 907 28.00 32.40 10.51
N ALA A 908 27.81 33.54 9.83
CA ALA A 908 26.90 34.58 10.29
C ALA A 908 26.37 35.47 9.14
N PRO A 909 25.24 36.17 9.35
CA PRO A 909 24.78 37.18 8.41
C PRO A 909 25.72 38.39 8.35
N SER A 910 25.85 39.01 7.18
CA SER A 910 26.73 40.18 7.00
C SER A 910 26.45 41.32 8.01
N TRP A 911 25.20 41.60 8.35
CA TRP A 911 24.82 42.63 9.33
C TRP A 911 25.16 42.29 10.80
N VAL A 912 25.47 41.02 11.12
CA VAL A 912 26.03 40.62 12.43
C VAL A 912 27.52 40.99 12.51
N LEU A 913 28.23 40.89 11.39
CA LEU A 913 29.66 41.21 11.30
C LEU A 913 29.90 42.71 11.08
N PHE A 914 28.93 43.39 10.45
CA PHE A 914 29.00 44.78 10.03
C PHE A 914 27.76 45.56 10.51
N PRO A 915 27.72 45.98 11.80
CA PRO A 915 26.60 46.76 12.34
C PRO A 915 26.37 48.07 11.59
N SER A 916 25.10 48.49 11.53
CA SER A 916 24.62 49.68 10.83
C SER A 916 25.07 51.04 11.44
N THR A 917 25.46 51.09 12.71
CA THR A 917 25.73 52.35 13.41
C THR A 917 27.23 52.68 13.52
N ALA A 918 27.59 53.93 13.22
CA ALA A 918 28.98 54.40 13.29
C ALA A 918 29.62 54.30 14.69
N ARG A 919 28.81 54.31 15.77
CA ARG A 919 29.31 54.04 17.14
C ARG A 919 29.73 52.59 17.34
N ALA A 920 28.92 51.62 16.88
CA ALA A 920 29.29 50.20 16.96
C ALA A 920 30.55 49.90 16.12
N MET A 921 30.71 50.56 14.97
CA MET A 921 31.91 50.43 14.14
C MET A 921 33.21 50.80 14.87
N GLN A 922 33.22 51.83 15.72
CA GLN A 922 34.40 52.20 16.51
C GLN A 922 34.72 51.20 17.66
N GLY A 923 33.77 50.32 18.04
CA GLY A 923 33.93 49.32 19.09
C GLY A 923 34.24 47.89 18.62
N PHE A 924 34.40 47.67 17.31
CA PHE A 924 34.74 46.36 16.75
C PHE A 924 36.26 46.12 16.83
N ASN A 925 36.69 45.41 17.87
CA ASN A 925 38.09 45.17 18.24
C ASN A 925 38.51 43.72 17.93
N ASP A 926 39.70 43.54 17.36
CA ASP A 926 40.31 42.25 16.97
C ASP A 926 40.24 41.17 18.06
N SER A 927 40.23 41.59 19.33
CA SER A 927 40.29 40.74 20.51
C SER A 927 39.04 39.85 20.75
N ARG A 928 37.96 39.99 19.97
CA ARG A 928 36.71 39.23 20.18
C ARG A 928 36.81 37.75 19.81
N TRP A 929 37.41 37.45 18.66
CA TRP A 929 37.50 36.09 18.10
C TRP A 929 38.96 35.79 17.70
N PRO A 930 39.90 35.77 18.67
CA PRO A 930 41.33 35.74 18.38
C PRO A 930 41.80 34.45 17.69
N SER A 931 41.01 33.37 17.74
CA SER A 931 41.33 32.07 17.13
C SER A 931 40.65 31.84 15.77
N LEU A 932 39.87 32.82 15.27
CA LEU A 932 39.03 32.65 14.08
C LEU A 932 39.87 32.44 12.83
N GLN A 933 39.70 31.28 12.20
CA GLN A 933 40.40 30.85 10.98
C GLN A 933 39.45 30.74 9.78
N ASN A 934 38.20 30.34 10.00
CA ASN A 934 37.17 30.16 8.97
C ASN A 934 35.99 31.13 9.22
N LEU A 935 35.66 31.99 8.26
CA LEU A 935 34.51 32.91 8.33
C LEU A 935 33.59 32.71 7.12
N ARG A 936 32.33 32.35 7.34
CA ARG A 936 31.27 32.29 6.32
C ARG A 936 30.27 33.40 6.55
N VAL A 937 29.99 34.17 5.49
CA VAL A 937 29.14 35.35 5.53
C VAL A 937 27.93 35.10 4.63
N THR A 938 26.77 34.84 5.23
CA THR A 938 25.52 34.63 4.49
C THR A 938 24.84 35.98 4.22
N TYR A 939 24.74 36.42 2.97
CA TYR A 939 24.19 37.74 2.68
C TYR A 939 22.71 37.71 2.29
N ASP A 940 21.90 38.42 3.09
CA ASP A 940 20.81 39.22 2.55
C ASP A 940 21.44 40.49 1.92
N MET A 941 21.80 40.36 0.64
CA MET A 941 22.49 41.38 -0.16
C MET A 941 21.52 42.53 -0.54
N LYS A 942 21.11 43.33 0.43
CA LYS A 942 20.48 44.64 0.18
C LYS A 942 21.56 45.69 -0.05
N VAL A 943 21.26 46.74 -0.83
CA VAL A 943 22.25 47.75 -1.26
C VAL A 943 23.07 48.33 -0.09
N GLY A 944 22.43 48.60 1.05
CA GLY A 944 23.11 49.08 2.25
C GLY A 944 24.14 48.10 2.85
N SER A 945 24.00 46.79 2.64
CA SER A 945 24.96 45.77 3.08
C SER A 945 26.27 45.83 2.30
N ILE A 946 26.24 46.24 1.02
CA ILE A 946 27.44 46.38 0.20
C ILE A 946 28.25 47.62 0.59
N GLU A 947 27.62 48.77 0.85
CA GLU A 947 28.37 49.95 1.29
C GLU A 947 29.01 49.74 2.67
N LYS A 948 28.36 48.98 3.57
CA LYS A 948 28.99 48.48 4.82
C LYS A 948 30.23 47.62 4.53
N LEU A 949 30.20 46.73 3.53
CA LEU A 949 31.35 45.89 3.18
C LEU A 949 32.47 46.68 2.48
N LYS A 950 32.12 47.60 1.58
CA LYS A 950 33.05 48.55 0.95
C LYS A 950 33.73 49.48 1.98
N ALA A 951 33.15 49.66 3.16
CA ALA A 951 33.79 50.35 4.28
C ALA A 951 34.73 49.45 5.12
N ARG A 952 34.71 48.12 4.96
CA ARG A 952 35.56 47.15 5.68
C ARG A 952 36.20 46.08 4.76
N GLN A 953 36.67 46.55 3.60
CA GLN A 953 37.24 45.76 2.50
C GLN A 953 38.38 44.81 2.89
N ASP A 954 39.15 45.14 3.93
CA ASP A 954 40.46 44.54 4.18
C ASP A 954 40.48 43.39 5.21
N PHE A 955 39.36 43.09 5.88
CA PHE A 955 39.22 42.02 6.89
C PHE A 955 40.29 41.97 8.01
N ARG A 956 41.16 42.98 8.16
CA ARG A 956 42.39 42.91 8.99
C ARG A 956 42.16 42.69 10.48
N MET A 957 40.95 42.97 10.97
CA MET A 957 40.52 42.69 12.34
C MET A 957 40.54 41.20 12.69
N PHE A 958 40.51 40.30 11.70
CA PHE A 958 40.63 38.86 11.90
C PHE A 958 42.03 38.37 11.53
N ARG A 959 43.03 38.68 12.35
CA ARG A 959 44.46 38.46 12.06
C ARG A 959 44.85 37.00 11.76
N ASN A 960 44.08 36.04 12.25
CA ASN A 960 44.28 34.60 12.06
C ASN A 960 43.35 33.99 11.00
N LEU A 961 42.54 34.81 10.32
CA LEU A 961 41.61 34.35 9.29
C LEU A 961 42.38 33.84 8.07
N LYS A 962 42.12 32.57 7.72
CA LYS A 962 42.68 31.85 6.58
C LYS A 962 41.66 31.64 5.46
N ARG A 963 40.38 31.47 5.80
CA ARG A 963 39.33 31.14 4.83
C ARG A 963 38.13 32.05 5.01
N LEU A 964 37.69 32.65 3.91
CA LEU A 964 36.53 33.52 3.83
C LEU A 964 35.53 32.95 2.82
N TYR A 965 34.29 32.71 3.21
CA TYR A 965 33.22 32.22 2.34
C TYR A 965 32.11 33.28 2.29
N LEU A 966 31.68 33.72 1.10
CA LEU A 966 30.66 34.76 0.93
C LEU A 966 29.49 34.19 0.12
N SER A 967 28.32 34.02 0.75
CA SER A 967 27.14 33.38 0.14
C SER A 967 26.10 34.41 -0.31
N TYR A 968 25.70 34.39 -1.59
CA TYR A 968 24.79 35.39 -2.21
C TYR A 968 23.61 34.75 -2.96
N ASN A 969 22.61 35.58 -3.33
CA ASN A 969 21.35 35.16 -3.96
C ASN A 969 21.10 35.84 -5.33
N LEU A 970 20.02 35.47 -6.02
CA LEU A 970 19.61 36.04 -7.32
C LEU A 970 19.42 37.56 -7.30
N ASP A 971 18.74 38.10 -6.29
CA ASP A 971 18.34 39.53 -6.22
C ASP A 971 19.53 40.51 -6.12
N SER A 972 20.76 39.99 -6.04
CA SER A 972 21.99 40.75 -5.75
C SER A 972 23.13 40.49 -6.72
N GLU A 973 22.80 39.91 -7.86
CA GLU A 973 23.74 39.45 -8.85
C GLU A 973 24.71 40.56 -9.35
N HIS A 974 24.18 41.68 -9.86
CA HIS A 974 24.99 42.84 -10.29
C HIS A 974 25.82 43.44 -9.14
N MET A 975 25.40 43.24 -7.90
CA MET A 975 26.10 43.73 -6.72
C MET A 975 27.35 42.90 -6.40
N VAL A 976 27.40 41.61 -6.74
CA VAL A 976 28.63 40.79 -6.63
C VAL A 976 29.72 41.29 -7.57
N VAL A 977 29.37 41.66 -8.81
CA VAL A 977 30.30 42.23 -9.79
C VAL A 977 30.96 43.52 -9.27
N HIS A 978 30.22 44.35 -8.54
CA HIS A 978 30.76 45.54 -7.86
C HIS A 978 31.47 45.25 -6.53
N LEU A 979 31.40 44.02 -6.00
CA LEU A 979 32.04 43.63 -4.75
C LEU A 979 33.43 43.02 -4.95
N ILE A 980 33.59 42.18 -5.99
CA ILE A 980 34.83 41.45 -6.25
C ILE A 980 36.08 42.37 -6.29
N PRO A 981 36.11 43.50 -7.05
CA PRO A 981 37.27 44.40 -7.08
C PRO A 981 37.55 45.16 -5.79
N HIS A 982 36.70 44.99 -4.76
CA HIS A 982 36.81 45.66 -3.48
C HIS A 982 37.15 44.73 -2.31
N ILE A 983 37.10 43.40 -2.49
CA ILE A 983 37.53 42.45 -1.45
C ILE A 983 39.08 42.41 -1.46
N LYS A 984 39.69 43.03 -0.44
CA LYS A 984 41.15 43.05 -0.29
C LYS A 984 41.57 41.94 0.65
N THR A 985 42.14 40.88 0.08
CA THR A 985 42.70 39.75 0.82
C THR A 985 43.76 40.23 1.82
N VAL A 986 43.61 39.87 3.09
CA VAL A 986 44.72 39.93 4.05
C VAL A 986 45.77 38.91 3.57
N PRO A 987 47.09 39.17 3.72
CA PRO A 987 48.10 38.14 3.50
C PRO A 987 47.84 36.81 4.26
N SER A 988 47.16 36.85 5.40
CA SER A 988 46.75 35.67 6.19
C SER A 988 45.62 34.85 5.57
N VAL A 989 44.74 35.47 4.76
CA VAL A 989 43.61 34.78 4.13
C VAL A 989 44.15 34.04 2.93
N ASP A 990 44.27 32.72 3.02
CA ASP A 990 44.65 31.83 1.93
C ASP A 990 43.54 31.70 0.87
N ILE A 991 42.27 31.68 1.29
CA ILE A 991 41.12 31.32 0.43
C ILE A 991 39.96 32.32 0.55
N VAL A 992 39.39 32.73 -0.58
CA VAL A 992 38.09 33.43 -0.66
C VAL A 992 37.12 32.67 -1.56
N ALA A 993 36.13 31.99 -0.98
CA ALA A 993 35.07 31.30 -1.69
C ALA A 993 33.85 32.21 -1.91
N LEU A 994 33.28 32.20 -3.12
CA LEU A 994 32.04 32.90 -3.48
C LEU A 994 30.96 31.86 -3.78
N GLU A 995 29.95 31.75 -2.92
CA GLU A 995 28.92 30.71 -2.98
C GLU A 995 27.58 31.27 -3.47
N TYR A 996 26.97 30.61 -4.45
CA TYR A 996 25.65 30.99 -4.96
C TYR A 996 24.53 30.11 -4.36
N LEU A 997 23.47 30.76 -3.90
CA LEU A 997 22.30 30.12 -3.25
C LEU A 997 21.03 30.11 -4.14
N GLY A 998 21.14 30.47 -5.43
CA GLY A 998 20.00 30.85 -6.29
C GLY A 998 19.35 29.76 -7.15
N GLY A 999 19.40 28.48 -6.76
CA GLY A 999 18.68 27.40 -7.44
C GLY A 999 19.19 27.08 -8.86
N LEU A 1000 18.29 26.60 -9.73
CA LEU A 1000 18.61 26.01 -11.05
C LEU A 1000 19.12 27.01 -12.11
N ALA A 1001 19.13 28.32 -11.84
CA ALA A 1001 19.60 29.33 -12.77
C ALA A 1001 21.13 29.52 -12.66
N ILE A 1002 21.87 29.31 -13.74
CA ILE A 1002 23.29 29.69 -13.81
C ILE A 1002 23.41 31.20 -13.57
N PRO A 1003 24.23 31.66 -12.61
CA PRO A 1003 24.35 33.08 -12.32
C PRO A 1003 25.09 33.81 -13.45
N PHE A 1004 24.37 34.72 -14.11
CA PHE A 1004 24.83 35.62 -15.18
C PHE A 1004 26.18 36.34 -14.96
N PRO A 1005 26.74 36.60 -13.75
CA PRO A 1005 28.11 37.08 -13.57
C PRO A 1005 29.18 36.22 -14.23
N LEU A 1006 28.94 34.91 -14.44
CA LEU A 1006 29.81 34.06 -15.24
C LEU A 1006 30.04 34.62 -16.65
N LEU A 1007 29.04 35.28 -17.25
CA LEU A 1007 29.13 35.95 -18.56
C LEU A 1007 29.92 37.28 -18.52
N LYS A 1008 30.48 37.67 -17.36
CA LYS A 1008 31.26 38.90 -17.16
C LYS A 1008 32.54 38.71 -16.35
N LEU A 1009 32.86 37.50 -15.86
CA LEU A 1009 34.10 37.26 -15.12
C LEU A 1009 35.36 37.46 -15.99
N ASP A 1010 35.21 37.40 -17.31
CA ASP A 1010 36.28 37.75 -18.26
C ASP A 1010 36.69 39.23 -18.21
N THR A 1011 35.77 40.12 -17.79
CA THR A 1011 36.06 41.55 -17.57
C THR A 1011 36.66 41.88 -16.20
N ILE A 1012 36.84 40.89 -15.31
CA ILE A 1012 37.27 41.10 -13.92
C ILE A 1012 38.58 40.36 -13.65
N GLU A 1013 39.63 41.11 -13.30
CA GLU A 1013 40.87 40.53 -12.80
C GLU A 1013 40.65 39.94 -11.39
N LEU A 1014 40.47 38.62 -11.35
CA LEU A 1014 40.26 37.86 -10.12
C LEU A 1014 41.61 37.58 -9.45
N HIS A 1015 41.74 37.94 -8.17
CA HIS A 1015 42.88 37.50 -7.36
C HIS A 1015 42.91 35.95 -7.33
N PRO A 1016 44.08 35.29 -7.49
CA PRO A 1016 44.22 33.82 -7.51
C PRO A 1016 43.79 33.06 -6.23
N LYS A 1017 43.25 33.78 -5.23
CA LYS A 1017 42.64 33.22 -4.01
C LYS A 1017 41.12 33.07 -4.10
N PHE A 1018 40.50 33.58 -5.17
CA PHE A 1018 39.06 33.44 -5.41
C PHE A 1018 38.71 32.07 -5.98
N VAL A 1019 37.69 31.45 -5.41
CA VAL A 1019 37.04 30.25 -5.96
C VAL A 1019 35.53 30.43 -5.93
N PHE A 1020 34.87 30.15 -7.05
CA PHE A 1020 33.41 30.14 -7.12
C PHE A 1020 32.88 28.76 -6.75
N ILE A 1021 31.84 28.71 -5.92
CA ILE A 1021 31.13 27.49 -5.50
C ILE A 1021 29.70 27.55 -6.01
N PHE A 1022 29.36 26.60 -6.88
CA PHE A 1022 28.04 26.42 -7.45
C PHE A 1022 27.40 25.16 -6.88
N ARG A 1023 26.13 25.26 -6.49
CA ARG A 1023 25.31 24.15 -5.95
C ARG A 1023 24.37 23.64 -7.05
N ALA A 1024 24.50 22.39 -7.45
CA ALA A 1024 23.51 21.72 -8.29
C ALA A 1024 22.26 21.39 -7.44
N GLY A 1025 21.09 21.89 -7.84
CA GLY A 1025 19.83 21.61 -7.16
C GLY A 1025 19.05 20.49 -7.84
N THR A 1026 18.30 19.72 -7.06
CA THR A 1026 17.49 18.58 -7.50
C THR A 1026 16.61 18.88 -8.72
N ALA A 1027 17.00 18.36 -9.88
CA ALA A 1027 16.20 18.36 -11.11
C ALA A 1027 16.26 16.97 -11.75
N GLU A 1028 15.16 16.22 -11.66
CA GLU A 1028 15.06 14.89 -12.28
C GLU A 1028 15.12 14.99 -13.82
N GLY A 1029 16.31 14.76 -14.38
CA GLY A 1029 16.52 14.61 -15.84
C GLY A 1029 17.26 15.76 -16.54
N ALA A 1030 17.67 16.82 -15.83
CA ALA A 1030 18.49 17.88 -16.43
C ALA A 1030 19.98 17.52 -16.41
N HIS A 1031 20.52 17.01 -17.52
CA HIS A 1031 21.97 16.85 -17.69
C HIS A 1031 22.65 18.22 -17.75
N TRP A 1032 23.43 18.59 -16.73
CA TRP A 1032 24.17 19.86 -16.65
C TRP A 1032 25.06 20.12 -17.87
N GLU A 1033 25.56 19.05 -18.50
CA GLU A 1033 26.32 19.06 -19.76
C GLU A 1033 25.59 19.86 -20.86
N SER A 1034 24.29 19.62 -21.07
CA SER A 1034 23.53 20.32 -22.12
C SER A 1034 23.28 21.79 -21.80
N VAL A 1035 23.38 22.18 -20.52
CA VAL A 1035 23.24 23.59 -20.12
C VAL A 1035 24.57 24.34 -20.32
N LEU A 1036 25.72 23.66 -20.20
CA LEU A 1036 27.02 24.24 -20.53
C LEU A 1036 27.19 24.47 -22.03
N ASP A 1037 26.66 23.58 -22.89
CA ASP A 1037 26.64 23.76 -24.35
C ASP A 1037 25.91 25.06 -24.77
N GLU A 1038 24.88 25.49 -24.03
CA GLU A 1038 24.16 26.74 -24.28
C GLU A 1038 24.96 28.01 -23.87
N ILE A 1039 26.00 27.91 -23.03
CA ILE A 1039 26.86 29.04 -22.58
C ILE A 1039 28.06 29.31 -23.52
N SER A 1040 28.09 28.67 -24.68
CA SER A 1040 29.10 28.88 -25.72
C SER A 1040 29.18 30.29 -26.39
N PRO A 1041 28.44 31.36 -25.98
CA PRO A 1041 28.77 32.74 -26.40
C PRO A 1041 29.90 33.44 -25.63
N THR A 1042 30.42 32.87 -24.53
CA THR A 1042 31.45 33.56 -23.70
C THR A 1042 32.88 33.39 -24.23
N SER A 1043 33.78 34.27 -23.79
CA SER A 1043 35.20 34.27 -24.16
C SER A 1043 36.04 33.19 -23.46
N TRP A 1044 35.46 32.46 -22.50
CA TRP A 1044 36.13 31.40 -21.74
C TRP A 1044 35.73 30.03 -22.26
N THR A 1045 36.70 29.16 -22.47
CA THR A 1045 36.47 27.74 -22.79
C THR A 1045 35.89 26.99 -21.58
N TYR A 1046 35.23 25.86 -21.84
CA TYR A 1046 34.80 24.89 -20.82
C TYR A 1046 35.92 24.56 -19.81
N GLU A 1047 37.15 24.35 -20.31
CA GLU A 1047 38.33 24.07 -19.49
C GLU A 1047 38.70 25.26 -18.59
N GLN A 1048 38.64 26.50 -19.09
CA GLN A 1048 38.87 27.72 -18.28
C GLN A 1048 37.76 27.98 -17.26
N LEU A 1049 36.52 27.57 -17.54
CA LEU A 1049 35.38 27.62 -16.62
C LEU A 1049 35.49 26.60 -15.48
N ILE A 1050 36.10 25.44 -15.73
CA ILE A 1050 36.40 24.43 -14.70
C ILE A 1050 37.69 24.77 -13.92
N ASP A 1051 38.72 25.32 -14.57
CA ASP A 1051 39.97 25.74 -13.91
C ASP A 1051 39.79 26.94 -12.95
N LYS A 1052 38.73 27.73 -13.15
CA LYS A 1052 38.40 28.91 -12.31
C LYS A 1052 37.15 28.75 -11.44
N GLY A 1053 36.38 27.66 -11.58
CA GLY A 1053 35.12 27.44 -10.88
C GLY A 1053 35.03 26.04 -10.27
N VAL A 1054 34.84 25.97 -8.95
CA VAL A 1054 34.67 24.69 -8.24
C VAL A 1054 33.18 24.34 -8.17
N TRP A 1055 32.74 23.59 -9.17
CA TRP A 1055 31.41 23.00 -9.25
C TRP A 1055 31.30 21.82 -8.28
N ILE A 1056 30.36 21.88 -7.32
CA ILE A 1056 30.18 20.83 -6.32
C ILE A 1056 28.73 20.31 -6.38
N ASP A 1057 28.60 19.02 -6.64
CA ASP A 1057 27.30 18.34 -6.73
C ASP A 1057 26.71 18.11 -5.34
N THR A 1058 25.78 18.99 -4.95
CA THR A 1058 25.10 18.94 -3.66
C THR A 1058 24.13 17.76 -3.50
N ASP A 1059 23.76 17.05 -4.56
CA ASP A 1059 22.84 15.90 -4.48
C ASP A 1059 23.57 14.60 -4.12
N ASN A 1060 24.88 14.50 -4.43
CA ASN A 1060 25.71 13.32 -4.13
C ASN A 1060 26.63 13.49 -2.90
N ILE A 1061 26.77 14.70 -2.35
CA ILE A 1061 27.77 15.01 -1.31
C ILE A 1061 27.09 15.48 -0.01
N ARG A 1062 27.34 14.78 1.11
CA ARG A 1062 26.84 15.20 2.43
C ARG A 1062 27.38 16.59 2.81
N TYR A 1063 26.61 17.37 3.55
CA TYR A 1063 26.97 18.76 3.93
C TYR A 1063 28.34 18.92 4.61
N GLU A 1064 28.81 17.91 5.35
CA GLU A 1064 30.15 17.95 5.98
C GLU A 1064 31.28 17.66 4.97
N SER A 1065 31.07 16.72 4.04
CA SER A 1065 32.01 16.43 2.94
C SER A 1065 32.06 17.54 1.88
N LEU A 1066 31.00 18.32 1.71
CA LEU A 1066 30.92 19.42 0.72
C LEU A 1066 32.08 20.41 0.89
N TRP A 1067 32.38 20.76 2.14
CA TRP A 1067 33.44 21.70 2.48
C TRP A 1067 34.83 21.06 2.46
N THR A 1068 34.95 19.77 2.82
CA THR A 1068 36.19 19.02 2.63
C THR A 1068 36.59 18.96 1.16
N GLU A 1069 35.65 18.67 0.26
CA GLU A 1069 35.91 18.62 -1.17
C GLU A 1069 36.14 20.02 -1.77
N ALA A 1070 35.41 21.05 -1.32
CA ALA A 1070 35.72 22.43 -1.66
C ALA A 1070 37.17 22.79 -1.28
N GLU A 1071 37.57 22.49 -0.04
CA GLU A 1071 38.92 22.74 0.46
C GLU A 1071 40.00 21.97 -0.31
N GLU A 1072 39.79 20.69 -0.61
CA GLU A 1072 40.74 19.90 -1.40
C GLU A 1072 40.90 20.39 -2.84
N ARG A 1073 39.80 20.83 -3.48
CA ARG A 1073 39.84 21.37 -4.84
C ARG A 1073 40.49 22.76 -4.87
N VAL A 1074 40.21 23.61 -3.89
CA VAL A 1074 40.89 24.91 -3.72
C VAL A 1074 42.39 24.71 -3.42
N ALA A 1075 42.73 23.80 -2.50
CA ALA A 1075 44.11 23.51 -2.12
C ALA A 1075 44.94 23.02 -3.33
N ARG A 1076 44.39 22.09 -4.13
CA ARG A 1076 45.02 21.64 -5.38
C ARG A 1076 45.25 22.79 -6.36
N ARG A 1077 44.27 23.68 -6.57
CA ARG A 1077 44.44 24.87 -7.44
C ARG A 1077 45.48 25.85 -6.88
N TRP A 1078 45.57 26.00 -5.55
CA TRP A 1078 46.55 26.85 -4.89
C TRP A 1078 47.98 26.29 -4.93
N GLU A 1079 48.14 24.96 -4.94
CA GLU A 1079 49.43 24.30 -5.20
C GLU A 1079 49.89 24.54 -6.65
N THR A 1080 48.98 24.43 -7.64
CA THR A 1080 49.27 24.83 -9.02
C THR A 1080 49.68 26.29 -9.11
N PHE A 1081 48.92 27.20 -8.50
CA PHE A 1081 49.22 28.63 -8.55
C PHE A 1081 50.55 28.99 -7.88
N ARG A 1082 50.94 28.33 -6.79
CA ARG A 1082 52.28 28.52 -6.18
C ARG A 1082 53.41 28.04 -7.09
N CYS A 1083 53.18 27.05 -7.93
CA CYS A 1083 54.15 26.63 -8.96
C CYS A 1083 54.22 27.65 -10.12
N GLU A 1084 53.09 28.28 -10.47
CA GLU A 1084 53.03 29.36 -11.46
C GLU A 1084 53.69 30.66 -10.95
N GLU A 1085 53.49 31.04 -9.69
CA GLU A 1085 54.03 32.27 -9.06
C GLU A 1085 55.51 32.17 -8.65
N SER A 1086 56.14 31.00 -8.83
CA SER A 1086 57.58 30.76 -8.57
C SER A 1086 58.42 30.55 -9.84
N HIS A 1087 57.85 30.82 -11.02
CA HIS A 1087 58.49 30.75 -12.34
C HIS A 1087 58.61 32.12 -13.03
#